data_AF-A0A3B8XA65-F1
#
_entry.id   AF-A0A3B8XA65-F1
#
_cell.length_a   1.000
_cell.length_b   1.000
_cell.length_c   1.000
_cell.angle_alpha   90.00
_cell.angle_beta   90.00
_cell.angle_gamma   90.00
#
_symmetry.space_group_name_H-M   'P 1'
#
loop_
_entity.id
_entity.type
_entity.pdbx_description
1 polymer ?
#
loop_
_entity_poly.entity_id
_entity_poly.type
_entity_poly.pdbx_seq_one_letter_code
_entity_poly.pdbx_strand_id
1 'polypeptide(L)'
;MATAWCASRVPRCSPPHSPRSASHDPPLLAAHPRHGHVERRRHPRLHRWGVVGIDRPDRAVEGRDRVVEAAGRARILESASQRRAAVRAVPRPQPRRVVRGAGLRLSLVNPYVELHCHSNFSFLDGGSHPAELAMRAAELEMPALAITDRSGVYGAVKFLQACRKVGVKPLIGAALEVDGAELLLIARNLRGYSNLCRLISLAHVDQPKGEARAALATVAEHRGDLFYLSATDDEARLRGLQEALGRENVFSELHHHLRPEDSWVLEGRATMAKRCGAPAVATNEVHYHVRERRRLHDVLVAIRHRATLEEARPHLFPNTEHCLKGLDEMRPIFKGHAEALSMPWEIAKGCDLELDFRKVRFPGYPVPEGETPFSFLYKLCFEGVRERYRPITLAVTQRLQRELEVIEKTGLAEFFLINWDLMRFAREHGVPGQGRGSAADSIVAYVLGITRVDPIEHNLLFERFLHEEMTSTPDIDIDFSTEHREQVIQYIYDKYGWERTGMVCNVVTFQPRMAIRQVGKALGFSAELVDRLAKGVDRWFTEDVEDSMTGAVPPPDMRPQSWQQFLELCREVQDFPRHLSIHNGGMLVTGEPLVDIAPVEPATMEGRRVVQFNKDDVEDLGLIKMDMLGLRTLSVVAESLELIRDLTGVRPDLDELRLNDPKVFEMCSDADTIGVFQIESRAQMQTLPRTRPQSFNDLVVEVAIIRPGPIQGNAVHPYIRRKQG
;
A
#
# COMPACT_ATOMS: atom_id res chain seq x y z
N MET A 1 -3.77 -62.42 -12.59
CA MET A 1 -4.59 -63.56 -12.12
C MET A 1 -5.35 -63.06 -10.90
N ALA A 2 -6.58 -62.55 -11.07
CA ALA A 2 -7.86 -63.28 -10.90
C ALA A 2 -8.09 -63.66 -9.41
N THR A 3 -9.16 -63.31 -8.69
CA THR A 3 -10.53 -62.86 -9.07
C THR A 3 -11.34 -62.48 -7.81
N ALA A 4 -12.28 -61.54 -7.96
CA ALA A 4 -13.65 -61.48 -7.36
C ALA A 4 -13.82 -61.32 -5.81
N TRP A 5 -14.79 -60.59 -5.23
CA TRP A 5 -16.06 -60.03 -5.70
C TRP A 5 -16.65 -59.02 -4.67
N CYS A 6 -17.61 -58.23 -5.15
CA CYS A 6 -18.83 -57.72 -4.48
C CYS A 6 -18.99 -56.19 -4.28
N ALA A 7 -20.19 -55.72 -4.64
CA ALA A 7 -20.61 -54.35 -4.92
C ALA A 7 -21.78 -53.91 -4.02
N SER A 8 -22.00 -52.59 -3.86
CA SER A 8 -23.30 -51.87 -3.72
C SER A 8 -23.05 -50.42 -3.22
N ARG A 9 -23.31 -49.39 -4.04
CA ARG A 9 -24.55 -48.58 -4.22
C ARG A 9 -24.82 -47.50 -3.14
N VAL A 10 -24.80 -46.27 -3.65
CA VAL A 10 -25.20 -44.92 -3.17
C VAL A 10 -26.54 -44.84 -2.40
N PRO A 11 -26.71 -43.92 -1.43
CA PRO A 11 -28.01 -43.39 -1.04
C PRO A 11 -28.23 -41.93 -1.50
N ARG A 12 -29.43 -41.69 -2.05
CA ARG A 12 -30.04 -40.37 -2.27
C ARG A 12 -30.85 -40.00 -1.01
N CYS A 13 -30.79 -38.75 -0.56
CA CYS A 13 -31.72 -38.21 0.44
C CYS A 13 -32.77 -37.31 -0.24
N SER A 14 -34.03 -37.53 0.13
CA SER A 14 -35.20 -36.70 -0.19
C SER A 14 -35.79 -36.13 1.13
N PRO A 15 -36.55 -35.02 1.08
CA PRO A 15 -36.85 -34.17 2.24
C PRO A 15 -38.15 -34.56 2.95
N PRO A 16 -38.44 -34.02 4.15
CA PRO A 16 -39.71 -34.22 4.84
C PRO A 16 -40.71 -33.06 4.66
N HIS A 17 -42.00 -33.41 4.54
CA HIS A 17 -43.19 -32.55 4.67
C HIS A 17 -43.90 -32.92 6.00
N SER A 18 -44.25 -32.01 6.92
CA SER A 18 -45.51 -31.23 7.03
C SER A 18 -45.94 -31.17 8.53
N PRO A 19 -47.05 -30.51 8.97
CA PRO A 19 -47.56 -29.16 8.70
C PRO A 19 -47.92 -28.38 9.99
N ARG A 20 -48.12 -27.05 9.92
CA ARG A 20 -49.25 -26.32 10.56
C ARG A 20 -49.24 -24.82 10.20
N SER A 21 -50.47 -24.32 10.05
CA SER A 21 -50.93 -23.00 9.64
C SER A 21 -50.73 -21.88 10.66
N ALA A 22 -50.42 -20.67 10.20
CA ALA A 22 -51.15 -19.45 10.56
C ALA A 22 -50.69 -18.25 9.70
N SER A 23 -51.68 -17.47 9.29
CA SER A 23 -51.69 -16.23 8.52
C SER A 23 -50.84 -15.08 9.11
N HIS A 24 -50.18 -14.29 8.26
CA HIS A 24 -50.41 -12.85 8.11
C HIS A 24 -49.59 -12.24 6.96
N ASP A 25 -50.17 -11.21 6.35
CA ASP A 25 -49.90 -10.61 5.05
C ASP A 25 -48.52 -9.92 4.88
N PRO A 26 -48.00 -9.81 3.63
CA PRO A 26 -47.01 -8.80 3.24
C PRO A 26 -47.67 -7.58 2.58
N PRO A 27 -47.16 -6.35 2.77
CA PRO A 27 -47.72 -5.18 2.10
C PRO A 27 -47.26 -5.05 0.65
N LEU A 28 -48.24 -5.23 -0.23
CA LEU A 28 -48.56 -4.50 -1.48
C LEU A 28 -47.47 -3.68 -2.18
N LEU A 29 -47.28 -4.08 -3.45
CA LEU A 29 -46.88 -3.25 -4.58
C LEU A 29 -47.70 -1.95 -4.68
N ALA A 30 -47.03 -0.86 -5.02
CA ALA A 30 -47.62 0.29 -5.70
C ALA A 30 -47.20 0.26 -7.18
N ALA A 31 -48.18 0.17 -8.06
CA ALA A 31 -48.05 0.27 -9.50
C ALA A 31 -48.71 1.56 -10.02
N HIS A 32 -48.11 2.09 -11.09
CA HIS A 32 -48.66 2.94 -12.16
C HIS A 32 -48.69 4.47 -12.01
N PRO A 33 -48.68 5.24 -13.13
CA PRO A 33 -48.82 4.79 -14.53
C PRO A 33 -47.74 5.27 -15.53
N ARG A 34 -47.69 4.52 -16.63
CA ARG A 34 -47.13 4.92 -17.92
C ARG A 34 -48.03 5.98 -18.57
N HIS A 35 -47.45 7.05 -19.09
CA HIS A 35 -47.99 7.78 -20.24
C HIS A 35 -46.88 7.97 -21.26
N GLY A 36 -47.12 7.43 -22.46
CA GLY A 36 -46.32 7.73 -23.63
C GLY A 36 -46.81 9.03 -24.27
N HIS A 37 -45.86 9.82 -24.78
CA HIS A 37 -46.10 10.67 -25.93
C HIS A 37 -44.86 10.68 -26.82
N VAL A 38 -45.05 10.13 -28.01
CA VAL A 38 -44.17 10.26 -29.17
C VAL A 38 -44.47 11.62 -29.78
N GLU A 39 -43.49 12.52 -29.85
CA GLU A 39 -43.53 13.65 -30.78
C GLU A 39 -42.19 13.80 -31.51
N ARG A 40 -42.27 13.60 -32.83
CA ARG A 40 -41.30 14.04 -33.83
C ARG A 40 -41.35 15.56 -33.94
N ARG A 41 -40.19 16.24 -33.95
CA ARG A 41 -39.92 17.49 -34.70
C ARG A 41 -38.42 17.78 -34.65
N ARG A 42 -37.73 17.60 -35.78
CA ARG A 42 -37.34 18.62 -36.78
C ARG A 42 -36.13 19.47 -36.37
N HIS A 43 -35.05 19.29 -37.12
CA HIS A 43 -33.91 20.20 -37.31
C HIS A 43 -34.28 21.69 -37.33
N PRO A 44 -33.32 22.54 -36.96
CA PRO A 44 -32.97 23.65 -37.85
C PRO A 44 -31.46 23.80 -38.08
N ARG A 45 -31.11 23.71 -39.37
CA ARG A 45 -30.25 24.61 -40.16
C ARG A 45 -29.08 25.34 -39.50
N LEU A 46 -27.90 24.95 -40.00
CA LEU A 46 -26.78 25.80 -40.42
C LEU A 46 -27.12 27.28 -40.64
N HIS A 47 -26.36 28.17 -39.98
CA HIS A 47 -26.03 29.48 -40.53
C HIS A 47 -24.55 29.82 -40.31
N ARG A 48 -23.97 30.29 -41.42
CA ARG A 48 -22.63 30.82 -41.67
C ARG A 48 -22.47 32.22 -41.02
N TRP A 49 -21.32 32.85 -41.30
CA TRP A 49 -20.87 34.22 -40.95
C TRP A 49 -20.00 34.27 -39.67
N GLY A 50 -18.81 34.87 -39.65
CA GLY A 50 -18.07 35.64 -40.65
C GLY A 50 -16.75 36.11 -40.03
N VAL A 51 -15.71 36.16 -40.85
CA VAL A 51 -14.39 36.71 -40.52
C VAL A 51 -14.48 38.23 -40.58
N VAL A 52 -14.05 38.93 -39.53
CA VAL A 52 -13.69 40.36 -39.55
C VAL A 52 -12.49 40.55 -38.62
N GLY A 53 -11.40 41.12 -39.16
CA GLY A 53 -10.19 41.50 -38.44
C GLY A 53 -10.26 42.88 -37.80
N ILE A 54 -9.08 43.52 -37.62
CA ILE A 54 -8.78 44.85 -37.03
C ILE A 54 -8.42 44.74 -35.52
N ASP A 55 -7.36 45.33 -34.95
CA ASP A 55 -6.15 46.04 -35.41
C ASP A 55 -5.15 46.04 -34.23
N ARG A 56 -3.84 46.11 -34.54
CA ARG A 56 -2.80 46.52 -33.58
C ARG A 56 -2.62 48.04 -33.67
N PRO A 57 -2.24 48.71 -32.57
CA PRO A 57 -1.47 49.95 -32.68
C PRO A 57 -0.03 49.75 -32.18
N ASP A 58 0.90 50.09 -33.06
CA ASP A 58 2.26 50.53 -32.72
C ASP A 58 2.22 51.90 -32.04
N ARG A 59 3.10 52.11 -31.05
CA ARG A 59 3.85 53.38 -30.90
C ARG A 59 5.02 53.22 -29.91
N ALA A 60 6.21 53.45 -30.45
CA ALA A 60 7.44 53.70 -29.73
C ALA A 60 7.47 55.13 -29.15
N VAL A 61 8.19 55.36 -28.04
CA VAL A 61 9.07 56.53 -27.82
C VAL A 61 10.22 56.13 -26.87
N GLU A 62 11.38 56.72 -27.18
CA GLU A 62 12.74 56.52 -26.72
C GLU A 62 13.06 56.98 -25.28
N GLY A 63 14.11 56.36 -24.71
CA GLY A 63 15.31 57.07 -24.24
C GLY A 63 15.36 57.56 -22.78
N ARG A 64 16.25 56.97 -21.96
CA ARG A 64 17.48 57.62 -21.47
C ARG A 64 18.38 56.73 -20.60
N ASP A 65 19.64 56.80 -20.97
CA ASP A 65 20.88 56.81 -20.18
C ASP A 65 21.44 55.55 -19.49
N ARG A 66 22.58 55.15 -20.06
CA ARG A 66 23.62 54.26 -19.55
C ARG A 66 24.36 54.90 -18.38
N VAL A 67 24.69 54.08 -17.38
CA VAL A 67 25.99 54.15 -16.70
C VAL A 67 26.59 52.75 -16.70
N VAL A 68 27.81 52.68 -17.19
CA VAL A 68 28.64 51.47 -17.34
C VAL A 68 29.44 51.30 -16.06
N GLU A 69 29.46 50.10 -15.48
CA GLU A 69 30.66 49.64 -14.78
C GLU A 69 30.90 48.12 -14.87
N ALA A 70 32.15 47.85 -15.24
CA ALA A 70 32.95 46.65 -15.41
C ALA A 70 32.56 45.28 -14.77
N ALA A 71 32.52 44.29 -15.67
CA ALA A 71 33.29 43.03 -15.66
C ALA A 71 33.45 42.20 -14.37
N GLY A 72 32.83 41.00 -14.37
CA GLY A 72 33.13 39.90 -13.45
C GLY A 72 32.67 38.54 -13.99
N ARG A 73 33.61 37.80 -14.58
CA ARG A 73 33.65 36.38 -15.00
C ARG A 73 32.39 35.51 -14.78
N ALA A 74 31.93 34.94 -15.90
CA ALA A 74 30.97 33.84 -15.97
C ALA A 74 31.46 32.58 -15.23
N ARG A 75 30.60 31.99 -14.41
CA ARG A 75 30.64 30.58 -14.01
C ARG A 75 29.29 29.94 -14.30
N ILE A 76 29.40 28.75 -14.88
CA ILE A 76 28.36 27.82 -15.29
C ILE A 76 27.51 27.45 -14.06
N LEU A 77 26.19 27.65 -14.15
CA LEU A 77 25.22 27.12 -13.20
C LEU A 77 24.92 25.67 -13.58
N GLU A 78 25.49 24.75 -12.83
CA GLU A 78 25.07 23.36 -12.78
C GLU A 78 23.66 23.26 -12.18
N SER A 79 22.89 22.39 -12.80
CA SER A 79 21.50 22.06 -12.55
C SER A 79 21.23 21.53 -11.15
N ALA A 80 20.08 21.96 -10.62
CA ALA A 80 19.46 21.53 -9.38
C ALA A 80 19.30 20.00 -9.29
N SER A 81 20.02 19.40 -8.35
CA SER A 81 19.62 18.19 -7.65
C SER A 81 20.01 18.39 -6.19
N GLN A 82 19.20 17.89 -5.25
CA GLN A 82 19.33 18.02 -3.80
C GLN A 82 18.72 19.29 -3.18
N ARG A 83 17.41 19.22 -2.90
CA ARG A 83 16.83 19.87 -1.71
C ARG A 83 16.37 18.78 -0.75
N ARG A 84 17.32 18.24 0.01
CA ARG A 84 17.06 17.69 1.35
C ARG A 84 16.87 18.89 2.27
N ALA A 85 15.67 19.07 2.80
CA ALA A 85 15.44 20.06 3.86
C ALA A 85 16.30 19.70 5.08
N ALA A 86 16.98 20.71 5.60
CA ALA A 86 18.01 20.61 6.60
C ALA A 86 17.42 20.27 7.98
N VAL A 87 17.81 19.10 8.50
CA VAL A 87 17.80 18.79 9.93
C VAL A 87 18.71 19.83 10.60
N ARG A 88 18.11 20.71 11.42
CA ARG A 88 18.86 21.64 12.28
C ARG A 88 19.81 20.86 13.17
N ALA A 89 21.04 21.35 13.26
CA ALA A 89 22.16 20.75 13.96
C ALA A 89 21.84 20.44 15.45
N VAL A 90 21.98 19.17 15.81
CA VAL A 90 21.99 18.68 17.20
C VAL A 90 23.34 19.06 17.83
N PRO A 91 23.39 19.67 19.03
CA PRO A 91 24.65 19.91 19.72
C PRO A 91 25.27 18.57 20.14
N ARG A 92 26.53 18.32 19.75
CA ARG A 92 27.31 17.21 20.29
C ARG A 92 27.47 17.38 21.81
N PRO A 93 27.15 16.38 22.66
CA PRO A 93 27.45 16.47 24.08
C PRO A 93 28.97 16.41 24.29
N GLN A 94 29.50 17.38 25.03
CA GLN A 94 30.90 17.36 25.46
C GLN A 94 31.14 16.22 26.47
N PRO A 95 32.28 15.51 26.41
CA PRO A 95 32.56 14.42 27.32
C PRO A 95 32.78 14.95 28.74
N ARG A 96 31.82 14.73 29.64
CA ARG A 96 32.01 14.96 31.07
C ARG A 96 32.96 13.89 31.61
N ARG A 97 34.04 14.36 32.25
CA ARG A 97 35.09 13.60 32.92
C ARG A 97 34.47 12.68 33.98
N VAL A 98 34.53 11.37 33.76
CA VAL A 98 34.05 10.34 34.71
C VAL A 98 35.02 10.27 35.89
N VAL A 99 34.59 10.73 37.06
CA VAL A 99 35.26 10.45 38.33
C VAL A 99 34.89 9.03 38.75
N ARG A 100 35.86 8.11 38.76
CA ARG A 100 35.67 6.74 39.28
C ARG A 100 35.47 6.80 40.80
N GLY A 101 34.22 6.88 41.23
CA GLY A 101 33.80 6.58 42.59
C GLY A 101 33.64 5.06 42.75
N ALA A 102 34.28 4.51 43.78
CA ALA A 102 34.32 3.09 44.08
C ALA A 102 32.93 2.51 44.42
N GLY A 103 32.60 1.36 43.83
CA GLY A 103 31.86 0.28 44.47
C GLY A 103 30.44 0.56 44.97
N LEU A 104 29.51 0.89 44.08
CA LEU A 104 28.08 0.60 44.30
C LEU A 104 27.72 -0.64 43.49
N ARG A 105 27.32 -1.71 44.18
CA ARG A 105 26.62 -2.84 43.55
C ARG A 105 25.36 -2.28 42.89
N LEU A 106 25.40 -2.08 41.57
CA LEU A 106 24.21 -1.86 40.76
C LEU A 106 23.32 -3.10 40.95
N SER A 107 22.27 -2.97 41.75
CA SER A 107 21.14 -3.89 41.64
C SER A 107 20.67 -3.82 40.20
N LEU A 108 20.87 -4.89 39.42
CA LEU A 108 20.34 -5.04 38.07
C LEU A 108 18.82 -5.04 38.17
N VAL A 109 18.20 -3.86 38.16
CA VAL A 109 16.76 -3.73 37.98
C VAL A 109 16.50 -4.07 36.53
N ASN A 110 15.74 -5.13 36.26
CA ASN A 110 15.32 -5.46 34.90
C ASN A 110 14.63 -4.23 34.28
N PRO A 111 14.98 -3.85 33.04
CA PRO A 111 14.34 -2.73 32.37
C PRO A 111 12.85 -3.02 32.14
N TYR A 112 12.03 -1.98 32.09
CA TYR A 112 10.65 -2.09 31.61
C TYR A 112 10.62 -2.01 30.08
N VAL A 113 9.71 -2.77 29.48
CA VAL A 113 9.40 -2.76 28.04
C VAL A 113 7.88 -2.73 27.92
N GLU A 114 7.37 -1.96 26.97
CA GLU A 114 5.94 -1.95 26.66
C GLU A 114 5.61 -3.04 25.65
N LEU A 115 4.60 -3.87 25.96
CA LEU A 115 4.11 -4.94 25.09
C LEU A 115 2.73 -4.65 24.47
N HIS A 116 1.97 -3.70 25.01
CA HIS A 116 0.65 -3.32 24.51
C HIS A 116 0.69 -1.87 24.02
N CYS A 117 0.83 -1.70 22.71
CA CYS A 117 1.03 -0.37 22.12
C CYS A 117 0.40 -0.26 20.74
N HIS A 118 -0.53 0.68 20.59
CA HIS A 118 -1.18 1.02 19.35
C HIS A 118 -0.46 2.20 18.68
N SER A 119 -0.05 1.97 17.44
CA SER A 119 0.37 3.03 16.54
C SER A 119 -0.83 3.60 15.80
N ASN A 120 -0.64 4.66 15.03
CA ASN A 120 -1.70 5.22 14.20
C ASN A 120 -2.21 4.29 13.10
N PHE A 121 -1.57 3.14 12.88
CA PHE A 121 -2.09 2.06 12.07
C PHE A 121 -3.19 1.23 12.75
N SER A 122 -3.39 1.38 14.06
CA SER A 122 -4.71 1.21 14.68
C SER A 122 -5.57 2.40 14.24
N PHE A 123 -6.17 2.29 13.05
CA PHE A 123 -6.79 3.42 12.36
C PHE A 123 -7.80 4.18 13.23
N LEU A 124 -7.67 5.51 13.24
CA LEU A 124 -8.55 6.44 13.97
C LEU A 124 -8.60 6.19 15.49
N ASP A 125 -7.48 5.76 16.06
CA ASP A 125 -7.37 5.41 17.47
C ASP A 125 -5.97 5.67 17.99
N GLY A 126 -4.97 4.92 17.53
CA GLY A 126 -3.59 5.19 17.89
C GLY A 126 -3.18 6.61 17.44
N GLY A 127 -2.68 7.39 18.38
CA GLY A 127 -2.35 8.79 18.21
C GLY A 127 -0.90 9.04 17.80
N SER A 128 -0.12 8.03 17.43
CA SER A 128 1.33 8.20 17.20
C SER A 128 1.86 7.34 16.07
N HIS A 129 2.76 7.90 15.26
CA HIS A 129 3.46 7.13 14.24
C HIS A 129 4.40 6.10 14.90
N PRO A 130 4.67 4.96 14.25
CA PRO A 130 5.67 4.01 14.72
C PRO A 130 7.03 4.63 15.01
N ALA A 131 7.43 5.65 14.25
CA ALA A 131 8.69 6.36 14.45
C ALA A 131 8.71 7.20 15.74
N GLU A 132 7.60 7.88 16.08
CA GLU A 132 7.48 8.65 17.32
C GLU A 132 7.53 7.72 18.54
N LEU A 133 6.85 6.57 18.46
CA LEU A 133 6.88 5.54 19.51
C LEU A 133 8.28 4.97 19.71
N ALA A 134 8.99 4.63 18.63
CA ALA A 134 10.36 4.12 18.71
C ALA A 134 11.33 5.17 19.29
N MET A 135 11.23 6.43 18.86
CA MET A 135 12.02 7.54 19.40
C MET A 135 11.76 7.72 20.90
N ARG A 136 10.49 7.73 21.30
CA ARG A 136 10.11 7.88 22.70
C ARG A 136 10.60 6.71 23.56
N ALA A 137 10.54 5.48 23.05
CA ALA A 137 11.10 4.32 23.74
C ALA A 137 12.61 4.48 23.98
N ALA A 138 13.35 4.99 22.99
CA ALA A 138 14.78 5.27 23.13
C ALA A 138 15.05 6.38 24.17
N GLU A 139 14.25 7.46 24.19
CA GLU A 139 14.34 8.52 25.21
C GLU A 139 14.08 8.01 26.63
N LEU A 140 13.22 7.01 26.76
CA LEU A 140 12.89 6.34 28.03
C LEU A 140 13.85 5.20 28.39
N GLU A 141 14.93 5.04 27.62
CA GLU A 141 15.94 3.98 27.78
C GLU A 141 15.35 2.55 27.75
N MET A 142 14.23 2.37 27.04
CA MET A 142 13.64 1.04 26.84
C MET A 142 14.47 0.23 25.84
N PRO A 143 14.91 -0.99 26.18
CA PRO A 143 15.71 -1.82 25.27
C PRO A 143 14.88 -2.44 24.14
N ALA A 144 13.57 -2.55 24.31
CA ALA A 144 12.64 -3.09 23.32
C ALA A 144 11.28 -2.38 23.40
N LEU A 145 10.48 -2.50 22.35
CA LEU A 145 9.11 -2.01 22.28
C LEU A 145 8.30 -2.96 21.39
N ALA A 146 7.08 -3.31 21.80
CA ALA A 146 6.11 -3.93 20.90
C ALA A 146 5.21 -2.89 20.25
N ILE A 147 4.74 -3.19 19.04
CA ILE A 147 3.50 -2.61 18.50
C ILE A 147 2.52 -3.76 18.30
N THR A 148 1.31 -3.58 18.83
CA THR A 148 0.19 -4.53 18.81
C THR A 148 -1.05 -3.84 18.26
N ASP A 149 -0.95 -3.38 17.01
CA ASP A 149 -2.06 -2.69 16.34
C ASP A 149 -3.30 -3.59 16.24
N ARG A 150 -4.47 -2.97 16.21
CA ARG A 150 -5.74 -3.71 16.17
C ARG A 150 -5.94 -4.39 14.82
N SER A 151 -6.27 -5.67 14.86
CA SER A 151 -6.68 -6.47 13.71
C SER A 151 -5.64 -6.56 12.59
N GLY A 152 -4.36 -6.28 12.86
CA GLY A 152 -3.36 -6.30 11.80
C GLY A 152 -1.97 -5.85 12.21
N VAL A 153 -1.06 -5.91 11.23
CA VAL A 153 0.35 -5.51 11.37
C VAL A 153 0.73 -4.40 10.38
N TYR A 154 -0.24 -3.57 9.98
CA TYR A 154 -0.12 -2.59 8.89
C TYR A 154 1.13 -1.68 9.00
N GLY A 155 1.50 -1.28 10.22
CA GLY A 155 2.65 -0.42 10.49
C GLY A 155 3.99 -1.14 10.74
N ALA A 156 4.03 -2.47 10.67
CA ALA A 156 5.15 -3.27 11.16
C ALA A 156 6.48 -2.96 10.44
N VAL A 157 6.47 -2.82 9.11
CA VAL A 157 7.70 -2.53 8.34
C VAL A 157 8.30 -1.18 8.74
N LYS A 158 7.45 -0.16 8.84
CA LYS A 158 7.85 1.20 9.28
C LYS A 158 8.37 1.20 10.71
N PHE A 159 7.74 0.40 11.58
CA PHE A 159 8.19 0.22 12.96
C PHE A 159 9.57 -0.43 13.05
N LEU A 160 9.77 -1.56 12.37
CA LEU A 160 11.06 -2.26 12.32
C LEU A 160 12.19 -1.33 11.89
N GLN A 161 11.97 -0.55 10.82
CA GLN A 161 12.94 0.41 10.33
C GLN A 161 13.21 1.55 11.32
N ALA A 162 12.17 2.07 11.99
CA ALA A 162 12.32 3.13 12.98
C ALA A 162 13.13 2.65 14.20
N CYS A 163 12.77 1.49 14.75
CA CYS A 163 13.47 0.84 15.86
C CYS A 163 14.95 0.59 15.54
N ARG A 164 15.27 0.06 14.35
CA ARG A 164 16.65 -0.13 13.89
C ARG A 164 17.47 1.17 13.88
N LYS A 165 16.85 2.31 13.51
CA LYS A 165 17.54 3.62 13.47
C LYS A 165 17.90 4.16 14.85
N VAL A 166 17.09 3.85 15.87
CA VAL A 166 17.26 4.38 17.24
C VAL A 166 17.82 3.35 18.23
N GLY A 167 18.08 2.12 17.79
CA GLY A 167 18.68 1.07 18.62
C GLY A 167 17.73 0.41 19.61
N VAL A 168 16.42 0.45 19.37
CA VAL A 168 15.39 -0.23 20.18
C VAL A 168 15.04 -1.55 19.49
N LYS A 169 14.95 -2.65 20.24
CA LYS A 169 14.53 -3.95 19.69
C LYS A 169 13.02 -3.93 19.38
N PRO A 170 12.59 -4.16 18.12
CA PRO A 170 11.18 -4.21 17.78
C PRO A 170 10.58 -5.58 18.12
N LEU A 171 9.35 -5.58 18.64
CA LEU A 171 8.51 -6.77 18.83
C LEU A 171 7.23 -6.59 18.01
N ILE A 172 6.87 -7.59 17.20
CA ILE A 172 5.69 -7.52 16.33
C ILE A 172 4.56 -8.34 16.91
N GLY A 173 3.41 -7.72 17.06
CA GLY A 173 2.19 -8.38 17.50
C GLY A 173 0.94 -7.71 16.95
N ALA A 174 -0.22 -8.17 17.40
CA ALA A 174 -1.50 -7.57 17.08
C ALA A 174 -2.50 -7.79 18.23
N ALA A 175 -3.44 -6.86 18.37
CA ALA A 175 -4.62 -7.04 19.20
C ALA A 175 -5.77 -7.62 18.36
N LEU A 176 -6.34 -8.75 18.79
CA LEU A 176 -7.40 -9.45 18.07
C LEU A 176 -8.62 -9.68 18.96
N GLU A 177 -9.83 -9.49 18.42
CA GLU A 177 -11.06 -9.88 19.10
C GLU A 177 -11.23 -11.40 19.00
N VAL A 178 -11.16 -12.09 20.14
CA VAL A 178 -11.32 -13.53 20.26
C VAL A 178 -12.50 -13.83 21.18
N ASP A 179 -13.55 -14.48 20.68
CA ASP A 179 -14.78 -14.76 21.45
C ASP A 179 -15.29 -13.51 22.20
N GLY A 180 -15.36 -12.37 21.51
CA GLY A 180 -15.90 -11.11 22.02
C GLY A 180 -15.01 -10.35 23.02
N ALA A 181 -13.77 -10.77 23.25
CA ALA A 181 -12.82 -9.98 24.04
C ALA A 181 -11.43 -9.96 23.40
N GLU A 182 -10.67 -8.91 23.72
CA GLU A 182 -9.34 -8.72 23.16
C GLU A 182 -8.34 -9.76 23.69
N LEU A 183 -7.47 -10.20 22.78
CA LEU A 183 -6.29 -11.02 23.04
C LEU A 183 -5.13 -10.41 22.27
N LEU A 184 -4.03 -10.10 22.97
CA LEU A 184 -2.80 -9.70 22.33
C LEU A 184 -1.99 -10.92 21.91
N LEU A 185 -1.50 -10.92 20.69
CA LEU A 185 -0.63 -11.96 20.13
C LEU A 185 0.72 -11.33 19.80
N ILE A 186 1.83 -11.91 20.28
CA ILE A 186 3.18 -11.41 20.02
C ILE A 186 4.03 -12.53 19.39
N ALA A 187 4.60 -12.25 18.22
CA ALA A 187 5.45 -13.18 17.49
C ALA A 187 6.80 -13.38 18.19
N ARG A 188 7.13 -14.64 18.48
CA ARG A 188 8.43 -15.02 19.06
C ARG A 188 9.53 -15.10 18.02
N ASN A 189 9.19 -15.50 16.81
CA ASN A 189 10.12 -15.73 15.71
C ASN A 189 9.35 -15.69 14.39
N LEU A 190 10.03 -15.94 13.26
CA LEU A 190 9.41 -15.91 11.94
C LEU A 190 8.23 -16.88 11.80
N ARG A 191 8.29 -18.06 12.45
CA ARG A 191 7.18 -19.03 12.46
C ARG A 191 6.00 -18.51 13.26
N GLY A 192 6.26 -17.88 14.41
CA GLY A 192 5.24 -17.18 15.19
C GLY A 192 4.58 -16.05 14.40
N TYR A 193 5.38 -15.26 13.69
CA TYR A 193 4.88 -14.21 12.80
C TYR A 193 4.03 -14.80 11.66
N SER A 194 4.43 -15.94 11.09
CA SER A 194 3.63 -16.61 10.05
C SER A 194 2.26 -17.04 10.58
N ASN A 195 2.23 -17.61 11.78
CA ASN A 195 0.98 -17.96 12.46
C ASN A 195 0.14 -16.72 12.77
N LEU A 196 0.77 -15.62 13.22
CA LEU A 196 0.11 -14.34 13.45
C LEU A 196 -0.56 -13.81 12.17
N CYS A 197 0.15 -13.83 11.04
CA CYS A 197 -0.40 -13.37 9.76
C CYS A 197 -1.58 -14.22 9.29
N ARG A 198 -1.48 -15.55 9.45
CA ARG A 198 -2.57 -16.46 9.09
C ARG A 198 -3.78 -16.23 9.97
N LEU A 199 -3.59 -16.10 11.28
CA LEU A 199 -4.67 -15.83 12.23
C LEU A 199 -5.39 -14.51 11.95
N ILE A 200 -4.64 -13.44 11.70
CA ILE A 200 -5.23 -12.16 11.30
C ILE A 200 -6.04 -12.33 10.02
N SER A 201 -5.47 -12.99 9.01
CA SER A 201 -6.15 -13.20 7.73
C SER A 201 -7.46 -13.97 7.89
N LEU A 202 -7.46 -15.05 8.67
CA LEU A 202 -8.64 -15.85 8.98
C LEU A 202 -9.69 -15.04 9.75
N ALA A 203 -9.26 -14.22 10.70
CA ALA A 203 -10.16 -13.37 11.48
C ALA A 203 -10.89 -12.31 10.62
N HIS A 204 -10.33 -11.95 9.47
CA HIS A 204 -10.95 -11.03 8.51
C HIS A 204 -11.90 -11.71 7.50
N VAL A 205 -11.78 -13.03 7.24
CA VAL A 205 -12.44 -13.71 6.10
C VAL A 205 -13.94 -13.42 5.99
N ASP A 206 -14.67 -13.54 7.10
CA ASP A 206 -16.14 -13.43 7.14
C ASP A 206 -16.61 -12.16 7.86
N GLN A 207 -15.77 -11.12 7.88
CA GLN A 207 -16.07 -9.87 8.57
C GLN A 207 -16.21 -8.70 7.58
N PRO A 208 -17.00 -7.67 7.92
CA PRO A 208 -16.96 -6.41 7.21
C PRO A 208 -15.53 -5.85 7.16
N LYS A 209 -15.20 -5.12 6.09
CA LYS A 209 -13.86 -4.54 5.93
C LYS A 209 -13.45 -3.72 7.16
N GLY A 210 -12.29 -4.04 7.71
CA GLY A 210 -11.71 -3.38 8.88
C GLY A 210 -12.16 -3.95 10.23
N GLU A 211 -13.00 -4.99 10.23
CA GLU A 211 -13.32 -5.80 11.42
C GLU A 211 -12.59 -7.14 11.33
N ALA A 212 -12.08 -7.63 12.45
CA ALA A 212 -11.49 -8.96 12.53
C ALA A 212 -11.91 -9.64 13.84
N ARG A 213 -12.51 -10.82 13.73
CA ARG A 213 -12.98 -11.62 14.86
C ARG A 213 -12.59 -13.07 14.66
N ALA A 214 -12.08 -13.71 15.70
CA ALA A 214 -11.73 -15.13 15.70
C ALA A 214 -12.42 -15.87 16.84
N ALA A 215 -12.64 -17.16 16.65
CA ALA A 215 -12.96 -18.06 17.75
C ALA A 215 -11.66 -18.57 18.40
N LEU A 216 -11.67 -18.86 19.71
CA LEU A 216 -10.49 -19.43 20.38
C LEU A 216 -10.02 -20.74 19.73
N ALA A 217 -10.94 -21.53 19.19
CA ALA A 217 -10.60 -22.76 18.45
C ALA A 217 -9.69 -22.47 17.24
N THR A 218 -10.01 -21.45 16.45
CA THR A 218 -9.18 -21.02 15.31
C THR A 218 -7.81 -20.53 15.76
N VAL A 219 -7.75 -19.78 16.87
CA VAL A 219 -6.48 -19.35 17.46
C VAL A 219 -5.63 -20.55 17.90
N ALA A 220 -6.28 -21.57 18.48
CA ALA A 220 -5.61 -22.78 18.95
C ALA A 220 -4.98 -23.61 17.81
N GLU A 221 -5.61 -23.64 16.63
CA GLU A 221 -5.09 -24.34 15.44
C GLU A 221 -3.76 -23.76 14.94
N HIS A 222 -3.55 -22.45 15.11
CA HIS A 222 -2.32 -21.76 14.69
C HIS A 222 -1.53 -21.20 15.88
N ARG A 223 -1.61 -21.83 17.05
CA ARG A 223 -1.07 -21.24 18.29
C ARG A 223 0.46 -21.14 18.39
N GLY A 224 1.19 -21.76 17.47
CA GLY A 224 2.62 -22.03 17.60
C GLY A 224 3.48 -20.76 17.64
N ASP A 225 4.53 -20.77 18.49
CA ASP A 225 5.56 -19.73 18.53
C ASP A 225 5.02 -18.30 18.79
N LEU A 226 3.91 -18.18 19.53
CA LEU A 226 3.26 -16.93 19.94
C LEU A 226 3.19 -16.81 21.46
N PHE A 227 3.24 -15.58 21.96
CA PHE A 227 2.83 -15.24 23.31
C PHE A 227 1.46 -14.56 23.31
N TYR A 228 0.66 -14.83 24.33
CA TYR A 228 -0.71 -14.34 24.46
C TYR A 228 -0.88 -13.56 25.76
N LEU A 229 -1.36 -12.32 25.67
CA LEU A 229 -1.65 -11.51 26.86
C LEU A 229 -3.15 -11.23 26.88
N SER A 230 -3.77 -11.42 28.05
CA SER A 230 -5.19 -11.18 28.24
C SER A 230 -5.44 -10.39 29.53
N ALA A 231 -6.14 -9.26 29.40
CA ALA A 231 -6.64 -8.45 30.49
C ALA A 231 -8.00 -8.95 31.05
N THR A 232 -8.30 -10.25 30.96
CA THR A 232 -9.56 -10.82 31.45
C THR A 232 -9.67 -10.77 32.97
N ASP A 233 -10.86 -10.46 33.48
CA ASP A 233 -11.22 -10.59 34.89
C ASP A 233 -12.00 -11.89 35.18
N ASP A 234 -12.21 -12.71 34.14
CA ASP A 234 -12.86 -14.02 34.22
C ASP A 234 -11.82 -15.15 34.30
N GLU A 235 -11.85 -15.87 35.43
CA GLU A 235 -10.98 -17.00 35.71
C GLU A 235 -11.22 -18.18 34.75
N ALA A 236 -12.47 -18.43 34.37
CA ALA A 236 -12.82 -19.51 33.45
C ALA A 236 -12.24 -19.24 32.06
N ARG A 237 -12.34 -18.00 31.58
CA ARG A 237 -11.71 -17.56 30.34
C ARG A 237 -10.19 -17.71 30.38
N LEU A 238 -9.52 -17.25 31.44
CA LEU A 238 -8.06 -17.39 31.55
C LEU A 238 -7.62 -18.86 31.52
N ARG A 239 -8.34 -19.75 32.21
CA ARG A 239 -8.07 -21.20 32.18
C ARG A 239 -8.33 -21.81 30.80
N GLY A 240 -9.39 -21.40 30.12
CA GLY A 240 -9.70 -21.83 28.75
C GLY A 240 -8.62 -21.42 27.75
N LEU A 241 -8.11 -20.19 27.85
CA LEU A 241 -6.97 -19.73 27.06
C LEU A 241 -5.72 -20.57 27.33
N GLN A 242 -5.41 -20.83 28.61
CA GLN A 242 -4.26 -21.65 29.00
C GLN A 242 -4.34 -23.10 28.48
N GLU A 243 -5.53 -23.69 28.49
CA GLU A 243 -5.78 -25.04 27.97
C GLU A 243 -5.63 -25.08 26.44
N ALA A 244 -6.18 -24.09 25.74
CA ALA A 244 -6.16 -24.04 24.28
C ALA A 244 -4.79 -23.64 23.70
N LEU A 245 -4.08 -22.71 24.35
CA LEU A 245 -2.91 -22.02 23.80
C LEU A 245 -1.58 -22.40 24.47
N GLY A 246 -1.63 -23.17 25.56
CA GLY A 246 -0.46 -23.58 26.34
C GLY A 246 -0.24 -22.65 27.53
N ARG A 247 -0.11 -23.24 28.73
CA ARG A 247 -0.04 -22.53 30.01
C ARG A 247 1.13 -21.58 30.10
N GLU A 248 2.24 -21.94 29.48
CA GLU A 248 3.51 -21.21 29.44
C GLU A 248 3.51 -20.02 28.48
N ASN A 249 2.54 -19.96 27.56
CA ASN A 249 2.46 -18.90 26.55
C ASN A 249 1.38 -17.86 26.86
N VAL A 250 0.52 -18.11 27.86
CA VAL A 250 -0.60 -17.23 28.24
C VAL A 250 -0.29 -16.48 29.52
N PHE A 251 -0.34 -15.15 29.43
CA PHE A 251 -0.03 -14.21 30.49
C PHE A 251 -1.28 -13.43 30.90
N SER A 252 -1.42 -13.19 32.20
CA SER A 252 -2.45 -12.30 32.73
C SER A 252 -1.95 -10.86 32.68
N GLU A 253 -2.57 -10.05 31.83
CA GLU A 253 -2.17 -8.66 31.61
C GLU A 253 -2.72 -7.75 32.71
N LEU A 254 -1.82 -7.00 33.34
CA LEU A 254 -2.13 -6.03 34.39
C LEU A 254 -1.85 -4.62 33.86
N HIS A 255 -2.83 -3.74 33.97
CA HIS A 255 -2.71 -2.31 33.67
C HIS A 255 -3.29 -1.47 34.80
N HIS A 256 -2.88 -0.21 34.90
CA HIS A 256 -3.40 0.72 35.87
C HIS A 256 -3.23 2.17 35.38
N HIS A 257 -4.33 2.78 34.96
CA HIS A 257 -4.40 4.10 34.35
C HIS A 257 -4.80 5.19 35.34
N LEU A 258 -4.65 4.94 36.65
CA LEU A 258 -4.95 5.88 37.74
C LEU A 258 -6.43 6.26 37.86
N ARG A 259 -7.33 5.38 37.43
CA ARG A 259 -8.76 5.48 37.73
C ARG A 259 -9.04 4.99 39.16
N PRO A 260 -10.12 5.46 39.80
CA PRO A 260 -10.48 5.05 41.17
C PRO A 260 -10.55 3.53 41.38
N GLU A 261 -10.98 2.79 40.37
CA GLU A 261 -11.16 1.34 40.39
C GLU A 261 -9.90 0.53 40.05
N ASP A 262 -8.89 1.14 39.42
CA ASP A 262 -7.77 0.41 38.82
C ASP A 262 -6.95 -0.36 39.86
N SER A 263 -6.78 0.18 41.07
CA SER A 263 -6.04 -0.52 42.12
C SER A 263 -6.75 -1.81 42.55
N TRP A 264 -8.08 -1.81 42.58
CA TRP A 264 -8.88 -2.99 42.91
C TRP A 264 -8.85 -4.01 41.76
N VAL A 265 -9.00 -3.56 40.52
CA VAL A 265 -8.94 -4.42 39.32
C VAL A 265 -7.57 -5.07 39.20
N LEU A 266 -6.49 -4.30 39.36
CA LEU A 266 -5.12 -4.80 39.29
C LEU A 266 -4.87 -5.90 40.34
N GLU A 267 -5.24 -5.67 41.60
CA GLU A 267 -5.05 -6.68 42.67
C GLU A 267 -5.93 -7.92 42.43
N GLY A 268 -7.18 -7.72 42.00
CA GLY A 268 -8.11 -8.80 41.66
C GLY A 268 -7.55 -9.70 40.56
N ARG A 269 -7.07 -9.09 39.47
CA ARG A 269 -6.49 -9.79 38.32
C ARG A 269 -5.15 -10.44 38.67
N ALA A 270 -4.30 -9.79 39.46
CA ALA A 270 -3.05 -10.38 39.97
C ALA A 270 -3.31 -11.59 40.89
N THR A 271 -4.32 -11.52 41.75
CA THR A 271 -4.72 -12.65 42.60
C THR A 271 -5.30 -13.79 41.77
N MET A 272 -6.13 -13.49 40.77
CA MET A 272 -6.64 -14.49 39.82
C MET A 272 -5.51 -15.17 39.06
N ALA A 273 -4.53 -14.41 38.54
CA ALA A 273 -3.37 -14.94 37.84
C ALA A 273 -2.61 -15.96 38.71
N LYS A 274 -2.38 -15.64 40.00
CA LYS A 274 -1.76 -16.56 40.97
C LYS A 274 -2.58 -17.84 41.17
N ARG A 275 -3.91 -17.77 41.31
CA ARG A 275 -4.79 -18.95 41.43
C ARG A 275 -4.81 -19.83 40.18
N CYS A 276 -4.70 -19.21 39.00
CA CYS A 276 -4.59 -19.92 37.73
C CYS A 276 -3.19 -20.47 37.46
N GLY A 277 -2.16 -20.00 38.18
CA GLY A 277 -0.77 -20.25 37.85
C GLY A 277 -0.38 -19.65 36.49
N ALA A 278 -0.99 -18.52 36.12
CA ALA A 278 -0.63 -17.73 34.94
C ALA A 278 0.38 -16.65 35.37
N PRO A 279 1.51 -16.46 34.67
CA PRO A 279 2.41 -15.36 34.95
C PRO A 279 1.70 -14.02 34.69
N ALA A 280 1.85 -13.07 35.61
CA ALA A 280 1.35 -11.72 35.43
C ALA A 280 2.34 -10.86 34.65
N VAL A 281 1.85 -9.96 33.81
CA VAL A 281 2.66 -9.05 32.99
C VAL A 281 2.09 -7.64 33.05
N ALA A 282 2.95 -6.65 33.31
CA ALA A 282 2.56 -5.25 33.35
C ALA A 282 2.63 -4.64 31.94
N THR A 283 1.57 -3.93 31.55
CA THR A 283 1.50 -3.13 30.33
C THR A 283 0.86 -1.79 30.66
N ASN A 284 0.89 -0.84 29.71
CA ASN A 284 0.22 0.45 29.88
C ASN A 284 -0.85 0.74 28.81
N GLU A 285 -1.15 -0.22 27.92
CA GLU A 285 -2.18 -0.09 26.87
C GLU A 285 -2.03 1.23 26.11
N VAL A 286 -0.83 1.42 25.57
CA VAL A 286 -0.37 2.70 25.04
C VAL A 286 -1.11 3.02 23.76
N HIS A 287 -1.72 4.21 23.70
CA HIS A 287 -2.37 4.73 22.50
C HIS A 287 -1.61 5.93 21.91
N TYR A 288 -0.63 6.49 22.63
CA TYR A 288 0.17 7.60 22.14
C TYR A 288 1.53 7.71 22.86
N HIS A 289 2.53 8.29 22.21
CA HIS A 289 3.89 8.34 22.77
C HIS A 289 4.03 9.30 23.97
N VAL A 290 3.28 10.41 24.03
CA VAL A 290 3.34 11.41 25.11
C VAL A 290 1.96 11.92 25.52
N ARG A 291 1.83 12.46 26.74
CA ARG A 291 0.53 12.89 27.32
C ARG A 291 -0.18 13.95 26.49
N GLU A 292 0.57 14.87 25.89
CA GLU A 292 0.07 15.98 25.07
C GLU A 292 -0.70 15.47 23.84
N ARG A 293 -0.31 14.29 23.33
CA ARG A 293 -0.90 13.67 22.15
C ARG A 293 -2.32 13.12 22.37
N ARG A 294 -2.79 13.06 23.62
CA ARG A 294 -4.20 12.75 23.95
C ARG A 294 -5.18 13.65 23.19
N ARG A 295 -4.85 14.94 23.01
CA ARG A 295 -5.72 15.88 22.29
C ARG A 295 -6.02 15.41 20.86
N LEU A 296 -5.01 14.90 20.16
CA LEU A 296 -5.17 14.34 18.82
C LEU A 296 -5.90 13.00 18.86
N HIS A 297 -5.56 12.13 19.81
CA HIS A 297 -6.25 10.85 20.03
C HIS A 297 -7.76 11.05 20.18
N ASP A 298 -8.20 11.98 21.03
CA ASP A 298 -9.63 12.21 21.26
C ASP A 298 -10.35 12.67 19.99
N VAL A 299 -9.67 13.47 19.15
CA VAL A 299 -10.16 13.87 17.82
C VAL A 299 -10.25 12.67 16.87
N LEU A 300 -9.25 11.78 16.86
CA LEU A 300 -9.27 10.56 16.04
C LEU A 300 -10.43 9.64 16.43
N VAL A 301 -10.65 9.43 17.73
CA VAL A 301 -11.76 8.63 18.25
C VAL A 301 -13.10 9.27 17.89
N ALA A 302 -13.26 10.59 18.05
CA ALA A 302 -14.49 11.29 17.62
C ALA A 302 -14.74 11.11 16.11
N ILE A 303 -13.70 11.19 15.28
CA ILE A 303 -13.78 10.92 13.83
C ILE A 303 -14.20 9.47 13.55
N ARG A 304 -13.65 8.49 14.30
CA ARG A 304 -14.01 7.06 14.19
C ARG A 304 -15.49 6.84 14.43
N HIS A 305 -16.03 7.44 15.49
CA HIS A 305 -17.43 7.33 15.90
C HIS A 305 -18.37 8.26 15.12
N ARG A 306 -17.84 9.04 14.15
CA ARG A 306 -18.59 10.03 13.35
C ARG A 306 -19.35 11.03 14.23
N ALA A 307 -18.72 11.43 15.31
CA ALA A 307 -19.31 12.25 16.37
C ALA A 307 -18.46 13.49 16.62
N THR A 308 -19.04 14.49 17.29
CA THR A 308 -18.28 15.57 17.92
C THR A 308 -17.54 15.07 19.16
N LEU A 309 -16.56 15.82 19.67
CA LEU A 309 -15.86 15.49 20.92
C LEU A 309 -16.82 15.35 22.11
N GLU A 310 -17.89 16.15 22.15
CA GLU A 310 -18.88 16.10 23.22
C GLU A 310 -19.69 14.80 23.17
N GLU A 311 -20.15 14.43 21.97
CA GLU A 311 -20.89 13.18 21.73
C GLU A 311 -20.02 11.93 21.91
N ALA A 312 -18.71 12.03 21.59
CA ALA A 312 -17.76 10.93 21.70
C ALA A 312 -17.29 10.65 23.13
N ARG A 313 -17.68 11.47 24.12
CA ARG A 313 -17.23 11.37 25.52
C ARG A 313 -17.27 9.94 26.13
N PRO A 314 -18.27 9.08 25.86
CA PRO A 314 -18.29 7.70 26.37
C PRO A 314 -17.16 6.80 25.83
N HIS A 315 -16.52 7.21 24.74
CA HIS A 315 -15.44 6.47 24.06
C HIS A 315 -14.05 7.07 24.33
N LEU A 316 -13.97 8.23 25.00
CA LEU A 316 -12.69 8.91 25.28
C LEU A 316 -12.09 8.40 26.58
N PHE A 317 -10.76 8.35 26.64
CA PHE A 317 -10.07 8.07 27.90
C PHE A 317 -10.31 9.20 28.91
N PRO A 318 -10.49 8.88 30.20
CA PRO A 318 -10.78 9.89 31.23
C PRO A 318 -9.58 10.81 31.51
N ASN A 319 -8.35 10.32 31.34
CA ASN A 319 -7.11 11.04 31.63
C ASN A 319 -6.04 10.79 30.55
N THR A 320 -4.80 11.24 30.77
CA THR A 320 -3.68 11.10 29.81
C THR A 320 -2.84 9.84 29.99
N GLU A 321 -3.27 8.88 30.81
CA GLU A 321 -2.39 7.81 31.30
C GLU A 321 -2.13 6.68 30.29
N HIS A 322 -2.75 6.69 29.11
CA HIS A 322 -2.43 5.80 27.98
C HIS A 322 -1.22 6.27 27.14
N CYS A 323 -0.30 7.05 27.73
CA CYS A 323 0.97 7.43 27.09
C CYS A 323 2.06 6.36 27.25
N LEU A 324 3.13 6.39 26.45
CA LEU A 324 4.30 5.54 26.69
C LEU A 324 5.06 6.00 27.94
N LYS A 325 5.08 5.15 28.98
CA LYS A 325 5.68 5.43 30.29
C LYS A 325 6.98 4.65 30.50
N GLY A 326 8.00 5.31 31.06
CA GLY A 326 9.24 4.65 31.44
C GLY A 326 9.14 3.87 32.75
N LEU A 327 10.20 3.13 33.08
CA LEU A 327 10.27 2.33 34.32
C LEU A 327 10.03 3.17 35.58
N ASP A 328 10.51 4.42 35.62
CA ASP A 328 10.35 5.30 36.78
C ASP A 328 8.90 5.68 37.07
N GLU A 329 8.06 5.80 36.03
CA GLU A 329 6.63 6.07 36.16
C GLU A 329 5.84 4.79 36.47
N MET A 330 6.24 3.66 35.86
CA MET A 330 5.55 2.37 36.05
C MET A 330 5.81 1.74 37.42
N ARG A 331 7.03 1.89 37.96
CA ARG A 331 7.44 1.31 39.24
C ARG A 331 6.55 1.68 40.45
N PRO A 332 6.18 2.95 40.70
CA PRO A 332 5.29 3.29 41.80
C PRO A 332 3.86 2.76 41.58
N ILE A 333 3.38 2.68 40.34
CA ILE A 333 2.05 2.16 39.99
C ILE A 333 1.96 0.66 40.32
N PHE A 334 2.99 -0.11 39.94
CA PHE A 334 3.05 -1.56 40.16
C PHE A 334 3.74 -1.95 41.47
N LYS A 335 3.67 -1.10 42.50
CA LYS A 335 4.24 -1.39 43.82
C LYS A 335 3.56 -2.63 44.40
N GLY A 336 4.35 -3.66 44.72
CA GLY A 336 3.85 -4.97 45.17
C GLY A 336 3.75 -6.03 44.06
N HIS A 337 3.95 -5.63 42.80
CA HIS A 337 3.88 -6.51 41.62
C HIS A 337 5.16 -6.41 40.77
N ALA A 338 6.33 -6.38 41.43
CA ALA A 338 7.63 -6.23 40.76
C ALA A 338 7.91 -7.32 39.73
N GLU A 339 7.44 -8.56 39.96
CA GLU A 339 7.54 -9.66 39.00
C GLU A 339 6.80 -9.33 37.70
N ALA A 340 5.56 -8.82 37.79
CA ALA A 340 4.78 -8.41 36.63
C ALA A 340 5.44 -7.27 35.86
N LEU A 341 6.09 -6.33 36.56
CA LEU A 341 6.83 -5.23 35.94
C LEU A 341 8.08 -5.71 35.18
N SER A 342 8.70 -6.80 35.62
CA SER A 342 9.89 -7.38 34.98
C SER A 342 9.57 -8.35 33.83
N MET A 343 8.38 -8.95 33.83
CA MET A 343 7.95 -9.97 32.87
C MET A 343 7.98 -9.49 31.39
N PRO A 344 7.62 -8.24 31.05
CA PRO A 344 7.71 -7.77 29.67
C PRO A 344 9.09 -7.92 29.04
N TRP A 345 10.15 -7.67 29.82
CA TRP A 345 11.52 -7.84 29.36
C TRP A 345 11.89 -9.32 29.17
N GLU A 346 11.38 -10.21 30.03
CA GLU A 346 11.57 -11.66 29.87
C GLU A 346 10.93 -12.17 28.57
N ILE A 347 9.71 -11.72 28.27
CA ILE A 347 9.03 -11.98 26.99
C ILE A 347 9.85 -11.43 25.83
N ALA A 348 10.28 -10.16 25.91
CA ALA A 348 11.06 -9.51 24.85
C ALA A 348 12.38 -10.23 24.55
N LYS A 349 13.05 -10.82 25.55
CA LYS A 349 14.25 -11.65 25.34
C LYS A 349 13.95 -12.93 24.56
N GLY A 350 12.75 -13.49 24.72
CA GLY A 350 12.30 -14.69 24.01
C GLY A 350 11.86 -14.46 22.56
N CYS A 351 11.81 -13.20 22.09
CA CYS A 351 11.43 -12.85 20.73
C CYS A 351 12.66 -12.54 19.87
N ASP A 352 12.81 -13.14 18.70
CA ASP A 352 13.84 -12.84 17.72
C ASP A 352 13.23 -12.94 16.31
N LEU A 353 12.92 -11.77 15.72
CA LEU A 353 12.21 -11.68 14.45
C LEU A 353 12.96 -10.77 13.49
N GLU A 354 13.27 -11.32 12.32
CA GLU A 354 13.75 -10.58 11.16
C GLU A 354 12.84 -10.86 9.97
N LEU A 355 12.30 -9.78 9.37
CA LEU A 355 11.46 -9.87 8.18
C LEU A 355 12.32 -9.54 6.96
N ASP A 356 12.80 -10.57 6.26
CA ASP A 356 13.39 -10.50 4.92
C ASP A 356 12.89 -11.69 4.10
N PHE A 357 12.02 -11.41 3.13
CA PHE A 357 11.36 -12.43 2.32
C PHE A 357 11.96 -12.58 0.92
N ARG A 358 13.16 -12.05 0.66
CA ARG A 358 13.84 -12.17 -0.65
C ARG A 358 14.07 -13.62 -1.10
N LYS A 359 13.98 -14.60 -0.20
CA LYS A 359 14.10 -16.04 -0.51
C LYS A 359 12.76 -16.71 -0.81
N VAL A 360 11.64 -16.07 -0.50
CA VAL A 360 10.28 -16.63 -0.61
C VAL A 360 9.61 -16.02 -1.86
N ARG A 361 9.95 -16.53 -3.06
CA ARG A 361 9.65 -15.80 -4.31
C ARG A 361 8.32 -16.18 -5.00
N PHE A 362 7.99 -17.45 -5.29
CA PHE A 362 6.85 -17.79 -6.17
C PHE A 362 6.17 -19.15 -5.93
N PRO A 363 4.84 -19.29 -6.21
CA PRO A 363 3.91 -20.39 -5.80
C PRO A 363 4.31 -21.84 -6.09
N GLY A 364 5.36 -22.08 -6.86
CA GLY A 364 5.33 -23.21 -7.77
C GLY A 364 4.46 -22.86 -8.97
N TYR A 365 5.03 -22.79 -10.18
CA TYR A 365 4.20 -22.77 -11.39
C TYR A 365 3.84 -24.22 -11.77
N PRO A 366 2.55 -24.57 -11.99
CA PRO A 366 2.19 -25.93 -12.38
C PRO A 366 2.79 -26.25 -13.75
N VAL A 367 3.75 -27.17 -13.77
CA VAL A 367 4.42 -27.65 -14.98
C VAL A 367 4.04 -29.10 -15.28
N PRO A 368 4.17 -29.55 -16.54
CA PRO A 368 3.97 -30.97 -16.89
C PRO A 368 4.84 -31.91 -16.05
N GLU A 369 4.38 -33.14 -15.87
CA GLU A 369 5.11 -34.16 -15.10
C GLU A 369 6.53 -34.37 -15.68
N GLY A 370 7.53 -34.32 -14.80
CA GLY A 370 8.95 -34.46 -15.17
C GLY A 370 9.64 -33.16 -15.60
N GLU A 371 8.93 -32.04 -15.69
CA GLU A 371 9.51 -30.72 -15.94
C GLU A 371 9.83 -29.96 -14.65
N THR A 372 10.80 -29.04 -14.74
CA THR A 372 10.97 -27.96 -13.78
C THR A 372 10.38 -26.67 -14.36
N PRO A 373 10.10 -25.63 -13.54
CA PRO A 373 9.73 -24.32 -14.05
C PRO A 373 10.70 -23.78 -15.11
N PHE A 374 12.00 -23.98 -14.91
CA PHE A 374 13.00 -23.54 -15.87
C PHE A 374 12.97 -24.35 -17.17
N SER A 375 12.89 -25.68 -17.11
CA SER A 375 12.85 -26.51 -18.33
C SER A 375 11.60 -26.26 -19.16
N PHE A 376 10.45 -26.01 -18.50
CA PHE A 376 9.23 -25.64 -19.18
C PHE A 376 9.32 -24.24 -19.82
N LEU A 377 9.84 -23.24 -19.08
CA LEU A 377 10.10 -21.90 -19.61
C LEU A 377 11.03 -21.95 -20.83
N TYR A 378 12.09 -22.75 -20.76
CA TYR A 378 13.05 -22.94 -21.85
C TYR A 378 12.33 -23.41 -23.12
N LYS A 379 11.47 -24.42 -23.03
CA LYS A 379 10.69 -24.92 -24.19
C LYS A 379 9.80 -23.85 -24.80
N LEU A 380 9.06 -23.11 -23.98
CA LEU A 380 8.18 -22.03 -24.44
C LEU A 380 8.97 -20.93 -25.17
N CYS A 381 10.14 -20.56 -24.65
CA CYS A 381 11.01 -19.57 -25.29
C CYS A 381 11.50 -20.04 -26.68
N PHE A 382 11.85 -21.33 -26.81
CA PHE A 382 12.27 -21.89 -28.10
C PHE A 382 11.14 -21.93 -29.12
N GLU A 383 9.92 -22.23 -28.69
CA GLU A 383 8.72 -22.15 -29.54
C GLU A 383 8.47 -20.69 -29.98
N GLY A 384 8.46 -19.76 -29.03
CA GLY A 384 8.25 -18.33 -29.30
C GLY A 384 9.29 -17.71 -30.24
N VAL A 385 10.57 -18.09 -30.14
CA VAL A 385 11.60 -17.63 -31.08
C VAL A 385 11.33 -18.10 -32.50
N ARG A 386 10.87 -19.34 -32.70
CA ARG A 386 10.56 -19.87 -34.04
C ARG A 386 9.35 -19.19 -34.68
N GLU A 387 8.44 -18.71 -33.85
CA GLU A 387 7.28 -17.93 -34.29
C GLU A 387 7.67 -16.50 -34.66
N ARG A 388 8.42 -15.80 -33.79
CA ARG A 388 8.72 -14.37 -33.95
C ARG A 388 9.91 -14.05 -34.85
N TYR A 389 10.91 -14.94 -34.97
CA TYR A 389 12.12 -14.69 -35.75
C TYR A 389 12.26 -15.62 -36.95
N ARG A 390 12.28 -15.05 -38.16
CA ARG A 390 12.52 -15.77 -39.42
C ARG A 390 13.40 -14.90 -40.35
N PRO A 391 14.70 -15.21 -40.56
CA PRO A 391 15.47 -16.30 -39.95
C PRO A 391 15.88 -16.01 -38.50
N ILE A 392 16.15 -17.07 -37.72
CA ILE A 392 16.77 -16.93 -36.40
C ILE A 392 18.26 -16.60 -36.58
N THR A 393 18.67 -15.41 -36.17
CA THR A 393 20.05 -14.93 -36.31
C THR A 393 20.92 -15.33 -35.12
N LEU A 394 22.25 -15.25 -35.27
CA LEU A 394 23.18 -15.53 -34.18
C LEU A 394 22.97 -14.58 -32.98
N ALA A 395 22.64 -13.31 -33.25
CA ALA A 395 22.37 -12.33 -32.21
C ALA A 395 21.15 -12.70 -31.35
N VAL A 396 20.08 -13.20 -31.99
CA VAL A 396 18.87 -13.71 -31.31
C VAL A 396 19.22 -14.88 -30.39
N THR A 397 19.91 -15.90 -30.92
CA THR A 397 20.26 -17.09 -30.13
C THR A 397 21.17 -16.76 -28.95
N GLN A 398 22.19 -15.92 -29.16
CA GLN A 398 23.12 -15.52 -28.09
C GLN A 398 22.42 -14.71 -26.99
N ARG A 399 21.53 -13.78 -27.37
CA ARG A 399 20.78 -12.97 -26.41
C ARG A 399 19.81 -13.84 -25.62
N LEU A 400 19.04 -14.72 -26.27
CA LEU A 400 18.11 -15.61 -25.58
C LEU A 400 18.83 -16.51 -24.58
N GLN A 401 19.95 -17.12 -24.99
CA GLN A 401 20.72 -17.98 -24.11
C GLN A 401 21.22 -17.22 -22.86
N ARG A 402 21.81 -16.04 -23.04
CA ARG A 402 22.29 -15.21 -21.92
C ARG A 402 21.17 -14.85 -20.94
N GLU A 403 20.01 -14.44 -21.45
CA GLU A 403 18.88 -14.10 -20.59
C GLU A 403 18.37 -15.31 -19.81
N LEU A 404 18.22 -16.47 -20.46
CA LEU A 404 17.81 -17.71 -19.80
C LEU A 404 18.80 -18.14 -18.71
N GLU A 405 20.11 -18.04 -18.94
CA GLU A 405 21.14 -18.34 -17.92
C GLU A 405 21.00 -17.45 -16.69
N VAL A 406 20.75 -16.15 -16.86
CA VAL A 406 20.52 -15.22 -15.74
C VAL A 406 19.22 -15.57 -15.02
N ILE A 407 18.15 -15.89 -15.74
CA ILE A 407 16.85 -16.27 -15.15
C ILE A 407 16.96 -17.55 -14.31
N GLU A 408 17.74 -18.53 -14.78
CA GLU A 408 18.00 -19.76 -14.04
C GLU A 408 18.75 -19.48 -12.73
N LYS A 409 19.87 -18.74 -12.81
CA LYS A 409 20.71 -18.41 -11.65
C LYS A 409 19.98 -17.57 -10.61
N THR A 410 19.08 -16.69 -11.04
CA THR A 410 18.29 -15.80 -10.17
C THR A 410 17.02 -16.47 -9.63
N GLY A 411 16.69 -17.67 -10.10
CA GLY A 411 15.50 -18.42 -9.67
C GLY A 411 14.18 -17.77 -10.08
N LEU A 412 14.16 -17.05 -11.21
CA LEU A 412 13.00 -16.25 -11.65
C LEU A 412 12.16 -16.94 -12.74
N ALA A 413 12.37 -18.23 -13.02
CA ALA A 413 11.63 -18.91 -14.08
C ALA A 413 10.10 -18.82 -13.89
N GLU A 414 9.63 -18.99 -12.65
CA GLU A 414 8.20 -18.92 -12.30
C GLU A 414 7.61 -17.54 -12.51
N PHE A 415 8.38 -16.47 -12.22
CA PHE A 415 7.96 -15.10 -12.50
C PHE A 415 7.58 -14.93 -13.97
N PHE A 416 8.42 -15.40 -14.89
CA PHE A 416 8.14 -15.32 -16.33
C PHE A 416 6.98 -16.22 -16.73
N LEU A 417 6.86 -17.42 -16.14
CA LEU A 417 5.73 -18.32 -16.43
C LEU A 417 4.39 -17.75 -15.99
N ILE A 418 4.31 -17.11 -14.82
CA ILE A 418 3.07 -16.49 -14.35
C ILE A 418 2.70 -15.32 -15.29
N ASN A 419 3.65 -14.47 -15.65
CA ASN A 419 3.40 -13.36 -16.60
C ASN A 419 3.01 -13.86 -18.00
N TRP A 420 3.67 -14.91 -18.50
CA TRP A 420 3.32 -15.58 -19.77
C TRP A 420 1.90 -16.11 -19.73
N ASP A 421 1.52 -16.78 -18.64
CA ASP A 421 0.21 -17.40 -18.46
C ASP A 421 -0.91 -16.36 -18.39
N LEU A 422 -0.68 -15.20 -17.78
CA LEU A 422 -1.62 -14.07 -17.83
C LEU A 422 -1.83 -13.57 -19.24
N MET A 423 -0.75 -13.42 -20.01
CA MET A 423 -0.82 -12.98 -21.39
C MET A 423 -1.44 -14.04 -22.30
N ARG A 424 -1.24 -15.33 -22.02
CA ARG A 424 -1.95 -16.43 -22.67
C ARG A 424 -3.45 -16.33 -22.40
N PHE A 425 -3.85 -16.24 -21.13
CA PHE A 425 -5.25 -16.09 -20.74
C PHE A 425 -5.89 -14.88 -21.42
N ALA A 426 -5.22 -13.72 -21.39
CA ALA A 426 -5.71 -12.51 -22.02
C ALA A 426 -5.95 -12.69 -23.52
N ARG A 427 -5.01 -13.31 -24.25
CA ARG A 427 -5.18 -13.62 -25.69
C ARG A 427 -6.35 -14.57 -25.94
N GLU A 428 -6.45 -15.66 -25.17
CA GLU A 428 -7.52 -16.67 -25.31
C GLU A 428 -8.92 -16.09 -25.08
N HIS A 429 -9.02 -15.04 -24.27
CA HIS A 429 -10.28 -14.36 -23.92
C HIS A 429 -10.48 -13.03 -24.66
N GLY A 430 -9.62 -12.71 -25.64
CA GLY A 430 -9.74 -11.48 -26.44
C GLY A 430 -9.47 -10.18 -25.67
N VAL A 431 -8.81 -10.25 -24.51
CA VAL A 431 -8.47 -9.11 -23.66
C VAL A 431 -7.19 -8.45 -24.19
N PRO A 432 -7.23 -7.17 -24.62
CA PRO A 432 -6.02 -6.46 -25.02
C PRO A 432 -5.10 -6.26 -23.83
N GLY A 433 -3.90 -6.83 -23.92
CA GLY A 433 -2.83 -6.72 -22.93
C GLY A 433 -1.50 -6.28 -23.56
N GLN A 434 -0.66 -5.59 -22.80
CA GLN A 434 0.68 -5.17 -23.21
C GLN A 434 1.61 -5.03 -22.00
N GLY A 435 2.71 -5.78 -21.98
CA GLY A 435 3.81 -5.53 -21.04
C GLY A 435 4.58 -4.25 -21.38
N ARG A 436 5.02 -3.50 -20.36
CA ARG A 436 5.80 -2.27 -20.49
C ARG A 436 6.94 -2.20 -19.45
N GLY A 437 7.62 -1.06 -19.40
CA GLY A 437 8.74 -0.82 -18.48
C GLY A 437 10.01 -1.52 -18.93
N SER A 438 10.88 -1.88 -17.98
CA SER A 438 12.13 -2.58 -18.26
C SER A 438 11.92 -3.99 -18.82
N ALA A 439 10.74 -4.58 -18.65
CA ALA A 439 10.39 -5.85 -19.29
C ALA A 439 10.57 -5.83 -20.82
N ALA A 440 10.44 -4.66 -21.45
CA ALA A 440 10.68 -4.50 -22.90
C ALA A 440 12.13 -4.74 -23.31
N ASP A 441 13.08 -4.68 -22.36
CA ASP A 441 14.50 -4.90 -22.61
C ASP A 441 14.87 -6.40 -22.70
N SER A 442 13.91 -7.30 -22.47
CA SER A 442 14.10 -8.76 -22.43
C SER A 442 13.58 -9.48 -23.68
N ILE A 443 14.45 -10.26 -24.33
CA ILE A 443 14.04 -11.12 -25.44
C ILE A 443 13.15 -12.26 -24.95
N VAL A 444 13.36 -12.75 -23.72
CA VAL A 444 12.48 -13.76 -23.10
C VAL A 444 11.06 -13.22 -22.96
N ALA A 445 10.89 -12.00 -22.46
CA ALA A 445 9.57 -11.37 -22.36
C ALA A 445 8.92 -11.17 -23.74
N TYR A 446 9.70 -10.79 -24.74
CA TYR A 446 9.22 -10.62 -26.11
C TYR A 446 8.74 -11.93 -26.75
N VAL A 447 9.54 -13.01 -26.68
CA VAL A 447 9.20 -14.29 -27.33
C VAL A 447 8.04 -15.01 -26.66
N LEU A 448 7.85 -14.80 -25.36
CA LEU A 448 6.67 -15.27 -24.62
C LEU A 448 5.40 -14.44 -24.94
N GLY A 449 5.53 -13.34 -25.68
CA GLY A 449 4.44 -12.42 -25.98
C GLY A 449 3.97 -11.65 -24.75
N ILE A 450 4.84 -11.45 -23.76
CA ILE A 450 4.60 -10.55 -22.63
C ILE A 450 4.74 -9.10 -23.10
N THR A 451 5.80 -8.82 -23.85
CA THR A 451 6.01 -7.53 -24.52
C THR A 451 5.88 -7.69 -26.03
N ARG A 452 5.67 -6.56 -26.73
CA ARG A 452 5.58 -6.50 -28.20
C ARG A 452 6.78 -5.80 -28.85
N VAL A 453 7.73 -5.34 -28.03
CA VAL A 453 8.88 -4.58 -28.49
C VAL A 453 10.05 -5.55 -28.67
N ASP A 454 10.63 -5.61 -29.86
CA ASP A 454 11.82 -6.41 -30.13
C ASP A 454 13.06 -5.72 -29.53
N PRO A 455 13.69 -6.30 -28.49
CA PRO A 455 14.83 -5.67 -27.84
C PRO A 455 16.11 -5.68 -28.69
N ILE A 456 16.21 -6.58 -29.67
CA ILE A 456 17.37 -6.64 -30.57
C ILE A 456 17.25 -5.57 -31.64
N GLU A 457 16.08 -5.42 -32.26
CA GLU A 457 15.84 -4.38 -33.28
C GLU A 457 16.09 -2.99 -32.71
N HIS A 458 15.67 -2.75 -31.46
CA HIS A 458 15.76 -1.45 -30.80
C HIS A 458 17.01 -1.27 -29.91
N ASN A 459 17.96 -2.21 -29.93
CA ASN A 459 19.20 -2.16 -29.13
C ASN A 459 18.97 -1.93 -27.62
N LEU A 460 17.97 -2.61 -27.06
CA LEU A 460 17.61 -2.52 -25.66
C LEU A 460 18.52 -3.42 -24.79
N LEU A 461 18.78 -2.99 -23.55
CA LEU A 461 19.79 -3.57 -22.66
C LEU A 461 19.13 -4.40 -21.56
N PHE A 462 19.26 -5.72 -21.61
CA PHE A 462 18.66 -6.64 -20.64
C PHE A 462 19.12 -6.36 -19.21
N GLU A 463 20.36 -5.90 -19.01
CA GLU A 463 20.92 -5.63 -17.69
C GLU A 463 20.19 -4.50 -16.94
N ARG A 464 19.45 -3.64 -17.67
CA ARG A 464 18.56 -2.63 -17.06
C ARG A 464 17.33 -3.27 -16.42
N PHE A 465 16.95 -4.45 -16.89
CA PHE A 465 15.83 -5.22 -16.35
C PHE A 465 16.28 -6.23 -15.31
N LEU A 466 17.28 -7.05 -15.62
CA LEU A 466 17.74 -8.13 -14.76
C LEU A 466 19.23 -8.42 -14.93
N HIS A 467 19.94 -8.57 -13.82
CA HIS A 467 21.33 -9.03 -13.76
C HIS A 467 21.60 -9.77 -12.43
N GLU A 468 22.67 -10.56 -12.36
CA GLU A 468 22.94 -11.47 -11.24
C GLU A 468 23.18 -10.75 -9.89
N GLU A 469 23.73 -9.53 -9.92
CA GLU A 469 24.03 -8.74 -8.71
C GLU A 469 22.86 -7.83 -8.28
N MET A 470 21.70 -7.94 -8.93
CA MET A 470 20.57 -7.07 -8.69
C MET A 470 19.98 -7.32 -7.29
N THR A 471 20.03 -6.30 -6.44
CA THR A 471 19.42 -6.34 -5.10
C THR A 471 17.96 -5.91 -5.10
N SER A 472 17.53 -5.18 -6.12
CA SER A 472 16.14 -4.79 -6.33
C SER A 472 15.33 -5.91 -6.96
N THR A 473 14.06 -5.97 -6.59
CA THR A 473 13.10 -6.92 -7.16
C THR A 473 12.73 -6.54 -8.59
N PRO A 474 12.76 -7.46 -9.58
CA PRO A 474 12.30 -7.18 -10.94
C PRO A 474 10.78 -6.97 -10.96
N ASP A 475 10.30 -6.08 -11.82
CA ASP A 475 8.89 -5.74 -11.97
C ASP A 475 8.49 -5.85 -13.45
N ILE A 476 7.36 -6.53 -13.72
CA ILE A 476 6.74 -6.58 -15.04
C ILE A 476 5.37 -5.92 -14.90
N ASP A 477 5.30 -4.70 -15.42
CA ASP A 477 4.05 -3.97 -15.57
C ASP A 477 3.29 -4.49 -16.79
N ILE A 478 2.08 -5.02 -16.60
CA ILE A 478 1.19 -5.40 -17.70
C ILE A 478 -0.04 -4.49 -17.70
N ASP A 479 -0.22 -3.78 -18.80
CA ASP A 479 -1.42 -2.99 -19.07
C ASP A 479 -2.48 -3.86 -19.74
N PHE A 480 -3.69 -3.83 -19.19
CA PHE A 480 -4.88 -4.43 -19.78
C PHE A 480 -5.91 -3.35 -20.12
N SER A 481 -6.84 -3.67 -21.03
CA SER A 481 -8.06 -2.88 -21.19
C SER A 481 -8.75 -2.68 -19.83
N THR A 482 -9.20 -1.46 -19.55
CA THR A 482 -9.77 -1.09 -18.24
C THR A 482 -11.04 -1.89 -17.94
N GLU A 483 -11.84 -2.18 -18.98
CA GLU A 483 -13.11 -2.92 -18.85
C GLU A 483 -12.89 -4.41 -18.57
N HIS A 484 -11.77 -4.96 -19.03
CA HIS A 484 -11.47 -6.40 -18.96
C HIS A 484 -10.52 -6.77 -17.83
N ARG A 485 -9.87 -5.78 -17.22
CA ARG A 485 -8.88 -5.96 -16.16
C ARG A 485 -9.38 -6.84 -15.01
N GLU A 486 -10.66 -6.71 -14.62
CA GLU A 486 -11.23 -7.51 -13.53
C GLU A 486 -11.17 -9.00 -13.83
N GLN A 487 -11.42 -9.41 -15.09
CA GLN A 487 -11.41 -10.81 -15.49
C GLN A 487 -10.01 -11.43 -15.29
N VAL A 488 -8.95 -10.67 -15.57
CA VAL A 488 -7.56 -11.12 -15.37
C VAL A 488 -7.23 -11.25 -13.89
N ILE A 489 -7.69 -10.32 -13.06
CA ILE A 489 -7.50 -10.39 -11.60
C ILE A 489 -8.20 -11.62 -11.03
N GLN A 490 -9.45 -11.86 -11.43
CA GLN A 490 -10.22 -13.02 -10.97
C GLN A 490 -9.61 -14.34 -11.45
N TYR A 491 -9.05 -14.39 -12.66
CA TYR A 491 -8.29 -15.56 -13.13
C TYR A 491 -7.12 -15.92 -12.19
N ILE A 492 -6.40 -14.93 -11.66
CA ILE A 492 -5.32 -15.19 -10.68
C ILE A 492 -5.90 -15.73 -9.37
N TYR A 493 -6.98 -15.12 -8.85
CA TYR A 493 -7.63 -15.59 -7.64
C TYR A 493 -8.14 -17.02 -7.77
N ASP A 494 -8.77 -17.35 -8.90
CA ASP A 494 -9.30 -18.69 -9.19
C ASP A 494 -8.18 -19.73 -9.32
N LYS A 495 -7.06 -19.34 -9.95
CA LYS A 495 -5.93 -20.25 -10.21
C LYS A 495 -5.10 -20.54 -8.96
N TYR A 496 -4.78 -19.52 -8.15
CA TYR A 496 -3.84 -19.67 -7.04
C TYR A 496 -4.51 -19.63 -5.67
N GLY A 497 -5.78 -19.23 -5.59
CA GLY A 497 -6.52 -19.10 -4.35
C GLY A 497 -6.14 -17.85 -3.55
N TRP A 498 -7.08 -17.41 -2.72
CA TRP A 498 -6.94 -16.19 -1.92
C TRP A 498 -5.86 -16.28 -0.84
N GLU A 499 -5.51 -17.48 -0.38
CA GLU A 499 -4.46 -17.68 0.63
C GLU A 499 -3.07 -17.36 0.09
N ARG A 500 -2.90 -17.36 -1.24
CA ARG A 500 -1.62 -17.15 -1.94
C ARG A 500 -1.58 -15.85 -2.73
N THR A 501 -2.69 -15.10 -2.71
CA THR A 501 -2.87 -13.95 -3.59
C THR A 501 -3.61 -12.81 -2.93
N GLY A 502 -3.20 -11.58 -3.24
CA GLY A 502 -3.82 -10.39 -2.67
C GLY A 502 -3.37 -9.12 -3.37
N MET A 503 -4.28 -8.16 -3.52
CA MET A 503 -3.93 -6.84 -4.03
C MET A 503 -3.11 -6.09 -2.99
N VAL A 504 -2.05 -5.41 -3.41
CA VAL A 504 -1.31 -4.50 -2.53
C VAL A 504 -2.25 -3.38 -2.06
N CYS A 505 -2.14 -2.90 -0.82
CA CYS A 505 -2.95 -1.78 -0.36
C CYS A 505 -2.37 -0.42 -0.77
N ASN A 506 -3.25 0.57 -0.76
CA ASN A 506 -2.91 1.98 -0.66
C ASN A 506 -3.35 2.47 0.72
N VAL A 507 -2.42 3.02 1.50
CA VAL A 507 -2.75 3.66 2.78
C VAL A 507 -3.24 5.08 2.52
N VAL A 508 -4.55 5.31 2.71
CA VAL A 508 -5.13 6.65 2.52
C VAL A 508 -4.82 7.50 3.75
N THR A 509 -4.07 8.57 3.58
CA THR A 509 -3.66 9.46 4.67
C THR A 509 -4.47 10.75 4.72
N PHE A 510 -4.44 11.43 5.88
CA PHE A 510 -5.00 12.77 6.07
C PHE A 510 -4.26 13.82 5.26
N GLN A 511 -4.76 14.05 4.04
CA GLN A 511 -4.37 15.19 3.21
C GLN A 511 -4.95 16.50 3.78
N PRO A 512 -4.35 17.67 3.52
CA PRO A 512 -4.70 18.94 4.17
C PRO A 512 -6.20 19.29 4.16
N ARG A 513 -6.86 19.15 3.01
CA ARG A 513 -8.32 19.38 2.91
C ARG A 513 -9.13 18.38 3.74
N MET A 514 -8.70 17.12 3.80
CA MET A 514 -9.37 16.10 4.61
C MET A 514 -9.15 16.35 6.10
N ALA A 515 -7.93 16.70 6.51
CA ALA A 515 -7.60 17.05 7.90
C ALA A 515 -8.52 18.16 8.42
N ILE A 516 -8.59 19.30 7.71
CA ILE A 516 -9.49 20.43 8.05
C ILE A 516 -10.94 19.99 8.17
N ARG A 517 -11.43 19.17 7.22
CA ARG A 517 -12.82 18.71 7.24
C ARG A 517 -13.13 17.79 8.40
N GLN A 518 -12.26 16.83 8.69
CA GLN A 518 -12.50 15.80 9.70
C GLN A 518 -12.29 16.37 11.10
N VAL A 519 -11.20 17.11 11.33
CA VAL A 519 -10.92 17.78 12.61
C VAL A 519 -12.01 18.82 12.89
N GLY A 520 -12.39 19.65 11.91
CA GLY A 520 -13.42 20.66 12.10
C GLY A 520 -14.77 20.06 12.48
N LYS A 521 -15.16 18.94 11.86
CA LYS A 521 -16.37 18.18 12.25
C LYS A 521 -16.28 17.61 13.67
N ALA A 522 -15.15 17.01 14.04
CA ALA A 522 -14.95 16.47 15.39
C ALA A 522 -14.99 17.57 16.46
N LEU A 523 -14.49 18.76 16.16
CA LEU A 523 -14.59 19.93 17.05
C LEU A 523 -15.98 20.60 17.06
N GLY A 524 -16.95 20.10 16.29
CA GLY A 524 -18.32 20.62 16.25
C GLY A 524 -18.51 21.88 15.40
N PHE A 525 -17.62 22.17 14.46
CA PHE A 525 -17.80 23.31 13.55
C PHE A 525 -18.96 23.08 12.59
N SER A 526 -19.65 24.17 12.21
CA SER A 526 -20.73 24.09 11.23
C SER A 526 -20.22 23.62 9.87
N ALA A 527 -21.07 22.90 9.13
CA ALA A 527 -20.72 22.38 7.80
C ALA A 527 -20.29 23.50 6.83
N GLU A 528 -20.91 24.68 6.95
CA GLU A 528 -20.60 25.88 6.17
C GLU A 528 -19.20 26.41 6.46
N LEU A 529 -18.80 26.48 7.74
CA LEU A 529 -17.46 26.90 8.13
C LEU A 529 -16.42 25.89 7.65
N VAL A 530 -16.67 24.60 7.86
CA VAL A 530 -15.78 23.52 7.40
C VAL A 530 -15.57 23.57 5.88
N ASP A 531 -16.63 23.75 5.10
CA ASP A 531 -16.52 23.82 3.64
C ASP A 531 -15.73 25.05 3.17
N ARG A 532 -15.98 26.21 3.80
CA ARG A 532 -15.24 27.45 3.53
C ARG A 532 -13.74 27.29 3.81
N LEU A 533 -13.39 26.72 4.97
CA LEU A 533 -12.01 26.47 5.36
C LEU A 533 -11.32 25.50 4.40
N ALA A 534 -11.99 24.40 4.03
CA ALA A 534 -11.42 23.39 3.15
C ALA A 534 -11.19 23.88 1.71
N LYS A 535 -11.99 24.83 1.21
CA LYS A 535 -11.79 25.47 -0.10
C LYS A 535 -10.67 26.51 -0.11
N GLY A 536 -10.40 27.14 1.04
CA GLY A 536 -9.31 28.13 1.19
C GLY A 536 -7.90 27.54 1.03
N VAL A 537 -7.78 26.22 1.25
CA VAL A 537 -6.52 25.46 1.19
C VAL A 537 -5.77 25.65 -0.13
N ASP A 538 -6.41 25.68 -1.29
CA ASP A 538 -5.67 25.77 -2.57
C ASP A 538 -4.89 27.07 -2.76
N ARG A 539 -5.28 28.14 -2.07
CA ARG A 539 -4.55 29.42 -2.03
C ARG A 539 -3.39 29.40 -1.04
N TRP A 540 -3.38 28.44 -0.11
CA TRP A 540 -2.34 28.28 0.90
C TRP A 540 -1.22 27.33 0.43
N PHE A 541 -1.42 26.49 -0.59
CA PHE A 541 -0.43 25.44 -0.93
C PHE A 541 0.51 25.78 -2.10
N THR A 542 0.54 27.03 -2.57
CA THR A 542 1.44 27.49 -3.64
C THR A 542 2.82 27.96 -3.17
N GLU A 543 3.03 28.14 -1.87
CA GLU A 543 4.33 28.38 -1.24
C GLU A 543 4.43 27.56 0.07
N ASP A 544 5.65 27.29 0.54
CA ASP A 544 6.00 26.33 1.60
C ASP A 544 4.95 26.19 2.73
N VAL A 545 4.58 24.94 3.03
CA VAL A 545 3.45 24.51 3.89
C VAL A 545 3.44 25.18 5.29
N GLU A 546 4.59 25.58 5.80
CA GLU A 546 4.73 26.23 7.11
C GLU A 546 4.27 27.70 7.13
N ASP A 547 4.45 28.45 6.04
CA ASP A 547 4.16 29.90 5.99
C ASP A 547 2.68 30.19 5.69
N SER A 548 1.99 29.28 5.03
CA SER A 548 0.66 29.55 4.51
C SER A 548 -0.48 29.28 5.50
N MET A 549 -0.28 28.35 6.45
CA MET A 549 -1.23 28.12 7.54
C MET A 549 -1.05 29.10 8.70
N THR A 550 0.14 29.68 8.88
CA THR A 550 0.41 30.71 9.90
C THR A 550 -0.17 32.07 9.51
N GLY A 551 -0.32 32.36 8.20
CA GLY A 551 -0.97 33.57 7.68
C GLY A 551 -2.51 33.54 7.64
N ALA A 552 -3.15 32.43 8.02
CA ALA A 552 -4.62 32.31 7.96
C ALA A 552 -5.28 33.07 9.12
N VAL A 553 -5.98 34.16 8.80
CA VAL A 553 -6.74 34.96 9.78
C VAL A 553 -7.86 34.10 10.38
N PRO A 554 -8.02 34.07 11.72
CA PRO A 554 -9.11 33.35 12.35
C PRO A 554 -10.46 33.83 11.80
N PRO A 555 -11.44 32.93 11.62
CA PRO A 555 -12.81 33.35 11.34
C PRO A 555 -13.29 34.38 12.39
N PRO A 556 -14.09 35.40 12.02
CA PRO A 556 -14.50 36.47 12.93
C PRO A 556 -15.14 35.97 14.23
N ASP A 557 -15.82 34.82 14.16
CA ASP A 557 -16.56 34.22 15.26
C ASP A 557 -15.74 33.22 16.10
N MET A 558 -14.44 33.09 15.81
CA MET A 558 -13.56 32.14 16.49
C MET A 558 -12.47 32.83 17.29
N ARG A 559 -12.33 32.43 18.55
CA ARG A 559 -11.23 32.91 19.41
C ARG A 559 -9.87 32.52 18.81
N PRO A 560 -8.86 33.41 18.84
CA PRO A 560 -7.53 33.11 18.30
C PRO A 560 -6.90 31.82 18.84
N GLN A 561 -7.09 31.53 20.13
CA GLN A 561 -6.58 30.31 20.76
C GLN A 561 -7.24 29.04 20.20
N SER A 562 -8.57 29.05 20.04
CA SER A 562 -9.29 27.91 19.47
C SER A 562 -8.90 27.67 18.01
N TRP A 563 -8.65 28.75 17.26
CA TRP A 563 -8.13 28.67 15.91
C TRP A 563 -6.73 28.05 15.87
N GLN A 564 -5.81 28.51 16.74
CA GLN A 564 -4.46 27.94 16.82
C GLN A 564 -4.50 26.44 17.16
N GLN A 565 -5.31 26.04 18.14
CA GLN A 565 -5.46 24.63 18.52
C GLN A 565 -6.00 23.77 17.37
N PHE A 566 -6.95 24.30 16.59
CA PHE A 566 -7.47 23.63 15.40
C PHE A 566 -6.37 23.44 14.33
N LEU A 567 -5.58 24.48 14.07
CA LEU A 567 -4.46 24.39 13.12
C LEU A 567 -3.39 23.41 13.57
N GLU A 568 -3.05 23.40 14.87
CA GLU A 568 -2.13 22.42 15.46
C GLU A 568 -2.63 20.99 15.22
N LEU A 569 -3.89 20.69 15.57
CA LEU A 569 -4.49 19.37 15.34
C LEU A 569 -4.50 18.98 13.85
N CYS A 570 -4.76 19.93 12.95
CA CYS A 570 -4.71 19.67 11.50
C CYS A 570 -3.30 19.34 11.01
N ARG A 571 -2.27 19.97 11.57
CA ARG A 571 -0.86 19.69 11.25
C ARG A 571 -0.43 18.35 11.83
N GLU A 572 -0.79 18.07 13.08
CA GLU A 572 -0.42 16.81 13.74
C GLU A 572 -1.08 15.60 13.09
N VAL A 573 -2.34 15.71 12.64
CA VAL A 573 -3.02 14.61 11.96
C VAL A 573 -2.57 14.44 10.51
N GLN A 574 -1.84 15.40 9.94
CA GLN A 574 -1.42 15.30 8.54
C GLN A 574 -0.58 14.05 8.33
N ASP A 575 -0.81 13.37 7.21
CA ASP A 575 -0.14 12.11 6.87
C ASP A 575 -0.43 10.93 7.81
N PHE A 576 -1.30 11.08 8.83
CA PHE A 576 -1.81 9.94 9.59
C PHE A 576 -2.58 9.01 8.64
N PRO A 577 -2.42 7.69 8.79
CA PRO A 577 -3.19 6.72 8.02
C PRO A 577 -4.64 6.70 8.52
N ARG A 578 -5.60 6.72 7.59
CA ARG A 578 -7.04 6.75 7.90
C ARG A 578 -7.71 5.40 7.66
N HIS A 579 -7.40 4.77 6.54
CA HIS A 579 -7.95 3.47 6.14
C HIS A 579 -7.16 2.90 4.95
N LEU A 580 -7.34 1.62 4.68
CA LEU A 580 -6.83 0.99 3.47
C LEU A 580 -7.74 1.21 2.27
N SER A 581 -7.12 1.38 1.11
CA SER A 581 -7.75 1.29 -0.21
C SER A 581 -6.97 0.28 -1.06
N ILE A 582 -7.52 -0.11 -2.21
CA ILE A 582 -6.87 -1.09 -3.08
C ILE A 582 -5.86 -0.33 -3.97
N HIS A 583 -4.63 -0.84 -4.08
CA HIS A 583 -3.69 -0.34 -5.07
C HIS A 583 -4.25 -0.55 -6.49
N ASN A 584 -3.95 0.39 -7.39
CA ASN A 584 -4.54 0.42 -8.73
C ASN A 584 -4.02 -0.69 -9.66
N GLY A 585 -2.93 -1.37 -9.30
CA GLY A 585 -2.24 -2.36 -10.15
C GLY A 585 -1.70 -3.55 -9.38
N GLY A 586 -0.72 -3.30 -8.52
CA GLY A 586 0.04 -4.31 -7.77
C GLY A 586 -0.78 -5.38 -7.06
N MET A 587 -0.43 -6.62 -7.37
CA MET A 587 -0.90 -7.85 -6.75
C MET A 587 0.30 -8.71 -6.35
N LEU A 588 0.18 -9.40 -5.22
CA LEU A 588 1.14 -10.39 -4.76
C LEU A 588 0.63 -11.78 -5.10
N VAL A 589 1.56 -12.65 -5.53
CA VAL A 589 1.32 -14.06 -5.83
C VAL A 589 2.54 -14.85 -5.33
N THR A 590 2.37 -15.70 -4.31
CA THR A 590 3.51 -16.26 -3.54
C THR A 590 3.59 -17.79 -3.48
N GLY A 591 4.86 -18.24 -3.33
CA GLY A 591 5.37 -19.62 -3.08
C GLY A 591 4.74 -20.36 -1.96
N GLU A 592 4.83 -19.72 -0.84
CA GLU A 592 4.20 -20.12 0.37
C GLU A 592 2.86 -19.38 0.44
N PRO A 593 1.91 -19.85 1.25
CA PRO A 593 0.70 -19.09 1.51
C PRO A 593 1.05 -17.62 1.84
N LEU A 594 0.52 -16.68 1.07
CA LEU A 594 0.72 -15.24 1.26
C LEU A 594 0.31 -14.83 2.68
N VAL A 595 -0.75 -15.48 3.19
CA VAL A 595 -1.23 -15.31 4.56
C VAL A 595 -0.20 -15.66 5.64
N ASP A 596 0.92 -16.31 5.31
CA ASP A 596 2.04 -16.58 6.23
C ASP A 596 3.11 -15.49 6.21
N ILE A 597 3.04 -14.58 5.24
CA ILE A 597 4.04 -13.54 4.99
C ILE A 597 3.45 -12.18 5.34
N ALA A 598 2.21 -11.96 4.92
CA ALA A 598 1.50 -10.70 5.07
C ALA A 598 0.01 -10.98 5.27
N PRO A 599 -0.64 -10.38 6.27
CA PRO A 599 -2.07 -10.61 6.43
C PRO A 599 -2.86 -10.03 5.26
N VAL A 600 -3.95 -10.70 4.92
CA VAL A 600 -4.90 -10.27 3.88
C VAL A 600 -6.29 -10.10 4.47
N GLU A 601 -7.01 -9.09 4.01
CA GLU A 601 -8.39 -8.79 4.43
C GLU A 601 -9.31 -8.54 3.23
N PRO A 602 -10.62 -8.79 3.36
CA PRO A 602 -11.59 -8.47 2.32
C PRO A 602 -11.54 -7.00 1.90
N ALA A 603 -11.52 -6.75 0.60
CA ALA A 603 -11.66 -5.41 0.07
C ALA A 603 -13.14 -5.02 -0.04
N THR A 604 -13.42 -3.73 -0.27
CA THR A 604 -14.80 -3.24 -0.49
C THR A 604 -15.38 -3.72 -1.82
N MET A 605 -14.51 -4.07 -2.77
CA MET A 605 -14.91 -4.71 -4.02
C MET A 605 -15.06 -6.21 -3.78
N GLU A 606 -16.21 -6.77 -4.16
CA GLU A 606 -16.51 -8.19 -4.08
C GLU A 606 -15.45 -9.02 -4.81
N GLY A 607 -15.10 -10.19 -4.27
CA GLY A 607 -14.09 -11.07 -4.86
C GLY A 607 -12.66 -10.54 -4.82
N ARG A 608 -12.38 -9.45 -4.10
CA ARG A 608 -11.02 -8.93 -3.91
C ARG A 608 -10.57 -9.00 -2.46
N ARG A 609 -9.28 -9.24 -2.30
CA ARG A 609 -8.58 -9.15 -1.01
C ARG A 609 -7.43 -8.18 -1.10
N VAL A 610 -7.17 -7.49 -0.01
CA VAL A 610 -6.08 -6.54 0.09
C VAL A 610 -5.07 -7.02 1.13
N VAL A 611 -3.79 -6.93 0.80
CA VAL A 611 -2.67 -7.17 1.70
C VAL A 611 -2.49 -5.95 2.58
N GLN A 612 -2.23 -6.14 3.87
CA GLN A 612 -2.08 -5.03 4.83
C GLN A 612 -0.84 -4.15 4.61
N PHE A 613 0.04 -4.54 3.68
CA PHE A 613 1.25 -3.81 3.30
C PHE A 613 1.05 -3.02 2.01
N ASN A 614 1.60 -1.81 1.98
CA ASN A 614 1.56 -0.96 0.80
C ASN A 614 2.73 -1.26 -0.15
N LYS A 615 2.81 -0.55 -1.27
CA LYS A 615 3.88 -0.75 -2.26
C LYS A 615 5.29 -0.66 -1.66
N ASP A 616 5.56 0.36 -0.86
CA ASP A 616 6.88 0.59 -0.28
C ASP A 616 7.21 -0.51 0.73
N ASP A 617 6.24 -0.90 1.55
CA ASP A 617 6.41 -1.96 2.54
C ASP A 617 6.69 -3.32 1.86
N VAL A 618 6.02 -3.62 0.74
CA VAL A 618 6.25 -4.82 -0.10
C VAL A 618 7.66 -4.82 -0.69
N GLU A 619 8.13 -3.68 -1.20
CA GLU A 619 9.48 -3.53 -1.75
C GLU A 619 10.55 -3.70 -0.66
N ASP A 620 10.34 -3.08 0.50
CA ASP A 620 11.24 -3.17 1.65
C ASP A 620 11.36 -4.61 2.20
N LEU A 621 10.28 -5.39 2.12
CA LEU A 621 10.25 -6.81 2.48
C LEU A 621 10.88 -7.73 1.42
N GLY A 622 11.19 -7.21 0.23
CA GLY A 622 11.79 -7.97 -0.87
C GLY A 622 10.81 -8.89 -1.61
N LEU A 623 9.51 -8.58 -1.55
CA LEU A 623 8.46 -9.34 -2.24
C LEU A 623 8.33 -8.87 -3.70
N ILE A 624 7.97 -9.81 -4.58
CA ILE A 624 7.74 -9.52 -6.00
C ILE A 624 6.27 -9.25 -6.22
N LYS A 625 5.96 -8.04 -6.70
CA LYS A 625 4.61 -7.67 -7.11
C LYS A 625 4.47 -7.81 -8.62
N MET A 626 3.24 -8.05 -9.03
CA MET A 626 2.82 -8.01 -10.43
C MET A 626 1.84 -6.86 -10.61
N ASP A 627 2.17 -5.90 -11.46
CA ASP A 627 1.32 -4.75 -11.70
C ASP A 627 0.39 -5.02 -12.88
N MET A 628 -0.87 -5.31 -12.58
CA MET A 628 -1.92 -5.43 -13.59
C MET A 628 -2.70 -4.13 -13.66
N LEU A 629 -2.39 -3.30 -14.65
CA LEU A 629 -2.91 -1.93 -14.74
C LEU A 629 -4.02 -1.81 -15.77
N GLY A 630 -4.94 -0.88 -15.53
CA GLY A 630 -5.99 -0.55 -16.48
C GLY A 630 -5.56 0.62 -17.35
N LEU A 631 -5.48 0.41 -18.66
CA LEU A 631 -5.16 1.45 -19.63
C LEU A 631 -6.38 1.74 -20.53
N ARG A 632 -6.89 2.97 -20.44
CA ARG A 632 -8.04 3.41 -21.24
C ARG A 632 -7.77 3.37 -22.74
N THR A 633 -6.55 3.71 -23.16
CA THR A 633 -6.13 3.64 -24.57
C THR A 633 -6.31 2.23 -25.15
N LEU A 634 -5.99 1.18 -24.39
CA LEU A 634 -6.21 -0.20 -24.84
C LEU A 634 -7.69 -0.54 -25.01
N SER A 635 -8.57 0.13 -24.25
CA SER A 635 -10.02 -0.03 -24.39
C SER A 635 -10.52 0.64 -25.67
N VAL A 636 -10.04 1.86 -25.97
CA VAL A 636 -10.31 2.56 -27.24
C VAL A 636 -9.79 1.76 -28.43
N VAL A 637 -8.60 1.16 -28.34
CA VAL A 637 -8.07 0.28 -29.38
C VAL A 637 -8.96 -0.96 -29.55
N ALA A 638 -9.39 -1.59 -28.45
CA ALA A 638 -10.31 -2.73 -28.50
C ALA A 638 -11.59 -2.38 -29.26
N GLU A 639 -12.27 -1.31 -28.85
CA GLU A 639 -13.49 -0.83 -29.49
C GLU A 639 -13.27 -0.51 -30.97
N SER A 640 -12.14 0.11 -31.32
CA SER A 640 -11.78 0.42 -32.70
C SER A 640 -11.63 -0.85 -33.55
N LEU A 641 -11.01 -1.91 -33.02
CA LEU A 641 -10.88 -3.18 -33.73
C LEU A 641 -12.22 -3.85 -33.97
N GLU A 642 -13.12 -3.81 -32.99
CA GLU A 642 -14.48 -4.34 -33.13
C GLU A 642 -15.29 -3.55 -34.16
N LEU A 643 -15.21 -2.21 -34.14
CA LEU A 643 -15.85 -1.34 -35.13
C LEU A 643 -15.34 -1.60 -36.56
N ILE A 644 -14.02 -1.77 -36.73
CA ILE A 644 -13.44 -2.12 -38.03
C ILE A 644 -13.95 -3.48 -38.50
N ARG A 645 -14.02 -4.48 -37.60
CA ARG A 645 -14.59 -5.80 -37.93
C ARG A 645 -16.05 -5.68 -38.36
N ASP A 646 -16.86 -4.93 -37.63
CA ASP A 646 -18.29 -4.80 -37.92
C ASP A 646 -18.55 -4.07 -39.26
N LEU A 647 -17.66 -3.16 -39.66
CA LEU A 647 -17.74 -2.43 -40.93
C LEU A 647 -17.14 -3.18 -42.13
N THR A 648 -16.08 -3.95 -41.91
CA THR A 648 -15.26 -4.53 -43.00
C THR A 648 -15.32 -6.06 -43.07
N GLY A 649 -15.86 -6.72 -42.04
CA GLY A 649 -15.83 -8.17 -41.87
C GLY A 649 -14.48 -8.73 -41.39
N VAL A 650 -13.44 -7.90 -41.28
CA VAL A 650 -12.08 -8.31 -40.88
C VAL A 650 -11.66 -7.56 -39.62
N ARG A 651 -11.22 -8.31 -38.60
CA ARG A 651 -10.63 -7.71 -37.40
C ARG A 651 -9.11 -7.63 -37.61
N PRO A 652 -8.50 -6.43 -37.62
CA PRO A 652 -7.05 -6.31 -37.75
C PRO A 652 -6.33 -7.00 -36.60
N ASP A 653 -5.20 -7.65 -36.89
CA ASP A 653 -4.29 -8.14 -35.87
C ASP A 653 -3.28 -7.03 -35.53
N LEU A 654 -3.20 -6.67 -34.25
CA LEU A 654 -2.25 -5.67 -33.77
C LEU A 654 -0.80 -6.14 -33.90
N ASP A 655 -0.56 -7.45 -33.83
CA ASP A 655 0.79 -8.03 -33.89
C ASP A 655 1.35 -8.03 -35.34
N GLU A 656 0.48 -7.91 -36.34
CA GLU A 656 0.87 -7.85 -37.76
C GLU A 656 0.99 -6.41 -38.31
N LEU A 657 0.75 -5.39 -37.47
CA LEU A 657 0.83 -3.99 -37.89
C LEU A 657 2.27 -3.59 -38.24
N ARG A 658 2.43 -2.87 -39.36
CA ARG A 658 3.71 -2.34 -39.79
C ARG A 658 4.01 -1.03 -39.08
N LEU A 659 5.18 -0.93 -38.44
CA LEU A 659 5.63 0.26 -37.69
C LEU A 659 6.27 1.34 -38.57
N ASN A 660 6.12 1.26 -39.89
CA ASN A 660 6.78 2.13 -40.87
C ASN A 660 5.82 2.84 -41.84
N ASP A 661 4.53 2.97 -41.50
CA ASP A 661 3.55 3.64 -42.37
C ASP A 661 3.84 5.15 -42.49
N PRO A 662 4.19 5.66 -43.69
CA PRO A 662 4.46 7.08 -43.90
C PRO A 662 3.28 8.00 -43.56
N LYS A 663 2.03 7.54 -43.71
CA LYS A 663 0.84 8.35 -43.44
C LYS A 663 0.70 8.67 -41.95
N VAL A 664 1.06 7.72 -41.10
CA VAL A 664 1.05 7.92 -39.63
C VAL A 664 2.09 8.98 -39.25
N PHE A 665 3.28 8.91 -39.85
CA PHE A 665 4.34 9.89 -39.61
C PHE A 665 4.01 11.29 -40.15
N GLU A 666 3.32 11.37 -41.29
CA GLU A 666 2.83 12.63 -41.85
C GLU A 666 1.77 13.27 -40.94
N MET A 667 0.77 12.49 -40.50
CA MET A 667 -0.24 12.93 -39.53
C MET A 667 0.40 13.45 -38.23
N CYS A 668 1.37 12.70 -37.68
CA CYS A 668 2.14 13.15 -36.52
C CYS A 668 2.91 14.43 -36.80
N SER A 669 3.57 14.55 -37.95
CA SER A 669 4.33 15.74 -38.34
C SER A 669 3.44 16.99 -38.49
N ASP A 670 2.18 16.82 -38.86
CA ASP A 670 1.20 17.90 -38.95
C ASP A 670 0.54 18.23 -37.60
N ALA A 671 0.97 17.55 -36.53
CA ALA A 671 0.42 17.62 -35.19
C ALA A 671 -1.08 17.28 -35.10
N ASP A 672 -1.57 16.43 -36.01
CA ASP A 672 -2.93 15.89 -35.94
C ASP A 672 -2.97 14.68 -35.00
N THR A 673 -2.71 14.93 -33.72
CA THR A 673 -2.50 13.89 -32.71
C THR A 673 -3.51 13.91 -31.57
N ILE A 674 -4.67 14.58 -31.75
CA ILE A 674 -5.76 14.55 -30.76
C ILE A 674 -6.25 13.11 -30.64
N GLY A 675 -6.22 12.55 -29.42
CA GLY A 675 -6.58 11.16 -29.17
C GLY A 675 -5.48 10.14 -29.48
N VAL A 676 -4.27 10.58 -29.88
CA VAL A 676 -3.11 9.71 -30.07
C VAL A 676 -2.30 9.64 -28.78
N PHE A 677 -2.18 8.44 -28.23
CA PHE A 677 -1.56 8.20 -26.93
C PHE A 677 -0.14 8.78 -26.82
N GLN A 678 0.14 9.43 -25.69
CA GLN A 678 1.41 10.09 -25.32
C GLN A 678 1.83 11.33 -26.12
N ILE A 679 1.27 11.57 -27.32
CA ILE A 679 1.67 12.70 -28.19
C ILE A 679 0.56 13.72 -28.46
N GLU A 680 -0.53 13.69 -27.68
CA GLU A 680 -1.65 14.65 -27.77
C GLU A 680 -1.47 15.94 -26.95
N SER A 681 -0.46 16.01 -26.07
CA SER A 681 -0.29 17.18 -25.19
C SER A 681 0.13 18.41 -25.99
N ARG A 682 -0.24 19.62 -25.50
CA ARG A 682 0.16 20.88 -26.15
C ARG A 682 1.67 20.99 -26.37
N ALA A 683 2.48 20.51 -25.43
CA ALA A 683 3.93 20.54 -25.56
C ALA A 683 4.41 19.65 -26.71
N GLN A 684 3.86 18.43 -26.82
CA GLN A 684 4.15 17.48 -27.89
C GLN A 684 3.69 18.00 -29.26
N MET A 685 2.45 18.49 -29.34
CA MET A 685 1.90 19.05 -30.59
C MET A 685 2.69 20.27 -31.12
N GLN A 686 3.37 21.02 -30.24
CA GLN A 686 4.22 22.14 -30.65
C GLN A 686 5.59 21.69 -31.20
N THR A 687 6.08 20.52 -30.79
CA THR A 687 7.40 20.03 -31.19
C THR A 687 7.34 19.14 -32.42
N LEU A 688 6.27 18.37 -32.59
CA LEU A 688 6.07 17.47 -33.72
C LEU A 688 6.28 18.10 -35.12
N PRO A 689 5.76 19.31 -35.44
CA PRO A 689 6.00 19.94 -36.74
C PRO A 689 7.45 20.35 -36.96
N ARG A 690 8.24 20.45 -35.88
CA ARG A 690 9.66 20.81 -35.92
C ARG A 690 10.55 19.58 -36.02
N THR A 691 10.18 18.48 -35.34
CA THR A 691 10.94 17.22 -35.36
C THR A 691 10.62 16.37 -36.59
N ARG A 692 9.42 16.53 -37.17
CA ARG A 692 8.93 15.82 -38.37
C ARG A 692 9.32 14.34 -38.34
N PRO A 693 8.76 13.53 -37.41
CA PRO A 693 9.16 12.14 -37.24
C PRO A 693 9.01 11.37 -38.57
N GLN A 694 9.98 10.54 -38.92
CA GLN A 694 9.98 9.71 -40.13
C GLN A 694 10.15 8.22 -39.83
N SER A 695 10.30 7.88 -38.54
CA SER A 695 10.53 6.52 -38.07
C SER A 695 9.91 6.33 -36.69
N PHE A 696 9.68 5.09 -36.29
CA PHE A 696 9.20 4.76 -34.95
C PHE A 696 10.16 5.28 -33.87
N ASN A 697 11.47 5.20 -34.11
CA ASN A 697 12.49 5.70 -33.19
C ASN A 697 12.38 7.22 -32.96
N ASP A 698 11.97 8.00 -33.97
CA ASP A 698 11.75 9.44 -33.78
C ASP A 698 10.61 9.70 -32.77
N LEU A 699 9.55 8.89 -32.78
CA LEU A 699 8.45 8.98 -31.80
C LEU A 699 8.90 8.56 -30.39
N VAL A 700 9.76 7.54 -30.28
CA VAL A 700 10.38 7.15 -29.00
C VAL A 700 11.18 8.32 -28.41
N VAL A 701 11.97 9.00 -29.24
CA VAL A 701 12.75 10.17 -28.82
C VAL A 701 11.82 11.33 -28.45
N GLU A 702 10.77 11.61 -29.24
CA GLU A 702 9.78 12.66 -28.98
C GLU A 702 9.17 12.51 -27.57
N VAL A 703 8.72 11.30 -27.20
CA VAL A 703 8.17 11.01 -25.87
C VAL A 703 9.23 11.10 -24.77
N ALA A 704 10.49 10.81 -25.07
CA ALA A 704 11.59 10.86 -24.10
C ALA A 704 12.05 12.30 -23.78
N ILE A 705 12.14 13.18 -24.79
CA ILE A 705 12.70 14.53 -24.63
C ILE A 705 11.68 15.55 -24.11
N ILE A 706 10.39 15.35 -24.34
CA ILE A 706 9.34 16.26 -23.83
C ILE A 706 8.95 15.85 -22.41
N ARG A 707 9.90 16.00 -21.50
CA ARG A 707 9.78 15.73 -20.06
C ARG A 707 10.48 16.83 -19.24
N PRO A 708 10.08 17.08 -17.97
CA PRO A 708 10.65 18.17 -17.18
C PRO A 708 12.18 18.16 -17.08
N GLY A 709 12.79 16.98 -16.88
CA GLY A 709 14.25 16.84 -16.77
C GLY A 709 15.00 17.28 -18.04
N PRO A 710 14.76 16.66 -19.21
CA PRO A 710 15.37 17.07 -20.47
C PRO A 710 15.08 18.52 -20.88
N ILE A 711 13.90 19.05 -20.56
CA ILE A 711 13.54 20.46 -20.79
C ILE A 711 14.43 21.37 -19.92
N GLN A 712 14.57 21.08 -18.63
CA GLN A 712 15.45 21.81 -17.71
C GLN A 712 16.94 21.66 -18.09
N GLY A 713 17.34 20.49 -18.57
CA GLY A 713 18.68 20.19 -19.07
C GLY A 713 18.97 20.75 -20.46
N ASN A 714 18.05 21.52 -21.06
CA ASN A 714 18.17 22.13 -22.38
C ASN A 714 18.52 21.12 -23.51
N ALA A 715 18.02 19.89 -23.43
CA ALA A 715 18.29 18.83 -24.41
C ALA A 715 17.39 18.91 -25.65
N VAL A 716 16.19 19.50 -25.51
CA VAL A 716 15.16 19.56 -26.56
C VAL A 716 15.61 20.41 -27.76
N HIS A 717 16.07 21.65 -27.53
CA HIS A 717 16.47 22.55 -28.62
C HIS A 717 17.69 22.06 -29.42
N PRO A 718 18.77 21.55 -28.80
CA PRO A 718 19.88 20.93 -29.53
C PRO A 718 19.45 19.76 -30.41
N TYR A 719 18.56 18.89 -29.91
CA TYR A 719 18.04 17.77 -30.69
C TYR A 719 17.27 18.25 -31.92
N ILE A 720 16.30 19.16 -31.73
CA ILE A 720 15.50 19.72 -32.83
C ILE A 720 16.39 20.36 -33.89
N ARG A 721 17.40 21.16 -33.49
CA ARG A 721 18.33 21.78 -34.45
C ARG A 721 19.05 20.73 -35.28
N ARG A 722 19.68 19.74 -34.65
CA ARG A 722 20.40 18.66 -35.36
C ARG A 722 19.50 17.86 -36.29
N LYS A 723 18.23 17.65 -35.93
CA LYS A 723 17.25 16.95 -36.76
C LYS A 723 16.86 17.76 -38.01
N GLN A 724 16.90 19.08 -37.93
CA GLN A 724 16.58 20.00 -39.03
C GLN A 724 17.75 20.25 -40.00
N GLY A 725 18.93 19.69 -39.71
CA GLY A 725 20.18 19.96 -40.44
C GLY A 725 20.94 21.15 -39.86
#